data_AF-A0A1W0A7J6-F1
#
_entry.id   AF-A0A1W0A7J6-F1
#
_cell.length_a   1.000
_cell.length_b   1.000
_cell.length_c   1.000
_cell.angle_alpha   90.00
_cell.angle_beta   90.00
_cell.angle_gamma   90.00
#
_symmetry.space_group_name_H-M   'P 1'
#
loop_
_entity.id
_entity.type
_entity.pdbx_description
1 polymer ?
#
loop_
_entity_poly.entity_id
_entity_poly.type
_entity_poly.pdbx_seq_one_letter_code
_entity_poly.pdbx_strand_id
1 'polypeptide(L)'
;MARRLFILVSLRALSAQTLSEVPFRTVEAFWSFNDGLNDWAESSTATMEAEVDVDDGYLHGTVIGSIPFVDSPLMALNVVDRHYFVVRMSYEGLCNQGSIILERNQPVDTFTNRKAPFTDPVKMTFSIQPDGMQHIYYIPIYQNAQGIITRIRLLPCSKGALGGQSFHVDWVMIIKAPTVTKVRGCIDKYYDSSTLNNPIANVSAIVTKTNGVHSVFSTQFGPYSLPYATTYNCMENDTITIQGRNFGDTSFVRINGQPCKLAAQYIQSPTLSESVWNEEVLICTLPSNVGLSNPAMVTVQNEEYRGLWFESALLTYAEPINLTMVPIISNIGAHSVDVTWTPPNNLFQNLATTGYQIYWTDNTSLSSLTVGNVTTTTVMQLSRNTTYNISVAAIVEDQRIANWNEVNMYGWRSIHSTGIIGAPSPIATTTTLYYDIQFSTFSASSTFNKSAIYNSSTLGPTGDVGGQGSHGLVLLGHANVQNCNSTSICCDRNANGQCDWTCAALPTTKPTNSSSLTGIRNSTTINVPSSMLPLPLCGPALRLTGSFPYLTGAVWYPRGMNVREGFTTTFAFRLSNPSFHCKIMDDVATHCRSRGGDGFAFVIQNVDTSQIGNGGSGLGYAGMANSLTIEFDTWYNPDLLDRYENHISVQTRGPSASISSHHSYSLGATTEIPDLTDGIYNVKIMYTPYFTPDMAFKHHFQPSVYVSQYLDSGNWSVNGLGCLSIELNNLTVLSVPLHIDQVVQLTTGGRAFLGFTGATGASTWQVHDILNWTFNSLRIPIA
;
A
#
# COMPACT_ATOMS: atom_id res chain seq x y z
N MET A 1 66.25 -45.18 -57.98
CA MET A 1 66.95 -44.39 -59.02
C MET A 1 66.44 -42.95 -58.95
N ALA A 2 67.37 -41.99 -58.94
CA ALA A 2 67.31 -40.50 -58.85
C ALA A 2 66.04 -39.77 -59.36
N ARG A 3 65.65 -38.54 -58.95
CA ARG A 3 66.08 -37.50 -57.98
C ARG A 3 65.02 -36.37 -57.93
N ARG A 4 64.95 -35.66 -56.79
CA ARG A 4 64.60 -34.22 -56.55
C ARG A 4 63.14 -33.71 -56.51
N LEU A 5 62.70 -33.52 -55.25
CA LEU A 5 62.09 -32.34 -54.61
C LEU A 5 61.73 -31.11 -55.48
N PHE A 6 60.45 -30.71 -55.46
CA PHE A 6 59.99 -29.32 -55.35
C PHE A 6 58.69 -29.28 -54.52
N ILE A 7 58.66 -28.34 -53.58
CA ILE A 7 57.55 -28.04 -52.67
C ILE A 7 56.41 -27.43 -53.49
N LEU A 8 55.23 -28.05 -53.46
CA LEU A 8 53.98 -27.48 -53.95
C LEU A 8 53.10 -27.14 -52.75
N VAL A 9 53.02 -25.84 -52.46
CA VAL A 9 52.06 -25.28 -51.51
C VAL A 9 50.66 -25.54 -52.05
N SER A 10 49.85 -26.20 -51.22
CA SER A 10 48.46 -26.55 -51.47
C SER A 10 47.61 -25.33 -51.80
N LEU A 11 46.94 -25.37 -52.96
CA LEU A 11 45.76 -24.57 -53.25
C LEU A 11 44.73 -24.75 -52.13
N ARG A 12 44.51 -23.72 -51.31
CA ARG A 12 43.23 -23.52 -50.63
C ARG A 12 42.41 -22.59 -51.49
N ALA A 13 41.46 -23.17 -52.20
CA ALA A 13 40.26 -22.46 -52.61
C ALA A 13 39.58 -21.98 -51.32
N LEU A 14 39.75 -20.69 -50.98
CA LEU A 14 38.88 -20.02 -50.04
C LEU A 14 37.55 -19.88 -50.76
N SER A 15 36.67 -20.86 -50.53
CA SER A 15 35.25 -20.71 -50.75
C SER A 15 34.82 -19.43 -50.07
N ALA A 16 34.32 -18.48 -50.85
CA ALA A 16 33.51 -17.39 -50.34
C ALA A 16 32.46 -18.00 -49.42
N GLN A 17 32.51 -17.66 -48.13
CA GLN A 17 31.37 -17.89 -47.26
C GLN A 17 30.19 -17.15 -47.90
N THR A 18 29.16 -17.92 -48.25
CA THR A 18 27.91 -17.42 -48.78
C THR A 18 27.23 -16.55 -47.72
N LEU A 19 26.48 -15.54 -48.18
CA LEU A 19 25.78 -14.47 -47.46
C LEU A 19 24.82 -14.85 -46.29
N SER A 20 24.88 -16.05 -45.72
CA SER A 20 23.80 -16.61 -44.88
C SER A 20 24.12 -17.01 -43.43
N GLU A 21 25.31 -16.77 -42.87
CA GLU A 21 25.64 -17.38 -41.54
C GLU A 21 26.09 -16.45 -40.39
N VAL A 22 26.25 -15.13 -40.56
CA VAL A 22 26.25 -14.19 -39.42
C VAL A 22 25.68 -12.83 -39.88
N PRO A 23 24.42 -12.49 -39.56
CA PRO A 23 23.90 -11.16 -39.85
C PRO A 23 24.37 -10.17 -38.77
N PHE A 24 24.44 -8.88 -39.09
CA PHE A 24 24.81 -7.73 -38.24
C PHE A 24 26.30 -7.40 -38.16
N ARG A 25 26.99 -7.35 -39.31
CA ARG A 25 28.17 -6.50 -39.39
C ARG A 25 27.71 -5.04 -39.39
N THR A 26 28.12 -4.29 -38.38
CA THR A 26 28.03 -2.82 -38.32
C THR A 26 28.54 -2.20 -39.63
N VAL A 27 29.62 -2.76 -40.20
CA VAL A 27 30.19 -2.39 -41.51
C VAL A 27 29.48 -3.14 -42.65
N GLU A 28 28.92 -2.39 -43.59
CA GLU A 28 28.19 -2.91 -44.75
C GLU A 28 29.01 -2.88 -46.04
N ALA A 29 29.91 -1.91 -46.17
CA ALA A 29 30.91 -1.84 -47.23
C ALA A 29 32.21 -1.24 -46.70
N PHE A 30 33.34 -1.72 -47.23
CA PHE A 30 34.68 -1.25 -46.87
C PHE A 30 35.57 -1.25 -48.11
N TRP A 31 36.32 -0.17 -48.29
CA TRP A 31 37.34 -0.03 -49.32
C TRP A 31 38.64 0.43 -48.66
N SER A 32 39.74 -0.28 -48.93
CA SER A 32 41.10 0.07 -48.54
C SER A 32 41.99 0.09 -49.77
N PHE A 33 42.90 1.05 -49.88
CA PHE A 33 43.62 1.29 -51.14
C PHE A 33 44.99 0.61 -51.24
N ASN A 34 45.25 -0.40 -50.40
CA ASN A 34 46.49 -1.20 -50.42
C ASN A 34 46.75 -1.94 -51.73
N ASP A 35 45.68 -2.39 -52.41
CA ASP A 35 45.76 -3.25 -53.60
C ASP A 35 45.32 -2.54 -54.91
N GLY A 36 45.09 -1.22 -54.86
CA GLY A 36 44.62 -0.42 -55.99
C GLY A 36 43.46 0.53 -55.65
N LEU A 37 42.93 1.21 -56.67
CA LEU A 37 41.82 2.17 -56.49
C LEU A 37 40.48 1.51 -56.16
N ASN A 38 40.33 0.18 -56.29
CA ASN A 38 39.07 -0.55 -56.05
C ASN A 38 37.86 0.08 -56.75
N ASP A 39 37.98 0.39 -58.04
CA ASP A 39 36.97 1.06 -58.87
C ASP A 39 36.59 2.49 -58.40
N TRP A 40 37.34 3.10 -57.48
CA TRP A 40 37.24 4.53 -57.21
C TRP A 40 37.95 5.34 -58.31
N ALA A 41 37.50 6.58 -58.51
CA ALA A 41 38.17 7.57 -59.37
C ALA A 41 38.31 7.18 -60.87
N GLU A 42 37.30 6.54 -61.46
CA GLU A 42 37.33 6.12 -62.88
C GLU A 42 37.16 7.26 -63.92
N SER A 43 36.82 8.46 -63.46
CA SER A 43 36.69 9.64 -64.31
C SER A 43 38.07 10.16 -64.76
N SER A 44 38.13 10.96 -65.82
CA SER A 44 39.42 11.52 -66.25
C SER A 44 39.92 12.58 -65.26
N THR A 45 41.24 12.75 -65.16
CA THR A 45 41.90 13.80 -64.35
C THR A 45 41.29 15.19 -64.53
N ALA A 46 40.99 15.56 -65.79
CA ALA A 46 40.36 16.85 -66.11
C ALA A 46 38.92 16.96 -65.57
N THR A 47 38.18 15.85 -65.51
CA THR A 47 36.80 15.82 -64.98
C THR A 47 36.82 15.87 -63.46
N MET A 48 37.71 15.12 -62.82
CA MET A 48 37.84 15.05 -61.36
C MET A 48 38.49 16.27 -60.75
N GLU A 49 39.11 17.15 -61.56
CA GLU A 49 39.92 18.29 -61.12
C GLU A 49 41.06 17.88 -60.16
N ALA A 50 41.46 16.62 -60.23
CA ALA A 50 42.54 16.02 -59.44
C ALA A 50 43.20 14.89 -60.24
N GLU A 51 44.53 14.79 -60.12
CA GLU A 51 45.28 13.61 -60.53
C GLU A 51 45.26 12.62 -59.37
N VAL A 52 44.73 11.41 -59.61
CA VAL A 52 44.47 10.42 -58.57
C VAL A 52 45.19 9.12 -58.90
N ASP A 53 45.97 8.63 -57.95
CA ASP A 53 46.72 7.39 -58.01
C ASP A 53 46.70 6.67 -56.64
N VAL A 54 47.43 5.56 -56.56
CA VAL A 54 47.62 4.83 -55.31
C VAL A 54 49.07 4.96 -54.91
N ASP A 55 49.30 5.54 -53.74
CA ASP A 55 50.63 5.72 -53.18
C ASP A 55 50.62 5.34 -51.70
N ASP A 56 51.61 4.55 -51.28
CA ASP A 56 51.77 4.00 -49.92
C ASP A 56 50.49 3.40 -49.29
N GLY A 57 49.64 2.78 -50.11
CA GLY A 57 48.37 2.17 -49.68
C GLY A 57 47.21 3.15 -49.50
N TYR A 58 47.40 4.42 -49.82
CA TYR A 58 46.36 5.46 -49.85
C TYR A 58 45.87 5.70 -51.29
N LEU A 59 44.61 6.09 -51.43
CA LEU A 59 44.17 6.83 -52.61
C LEU A 59 44.71 8.26 -52.47
N HIS A 60 45.74 8.57 -53.25
CA HIS A 60 46.38 9.88 -53.28
C HIS A 60 45.75 10.73 -54.38
N GLY A 61 45.51 12.01 -54.09
CA GLY A 61 44.99 12.96 -55.06
C GLY A 61 45.72 14.29 -55.01
N THR A 62 46.31 14.70 -56.12
CA THR A 62 46.88 16.05 -56.31
C THR A 62 45.85 16.96 -56.97
N VAL A 63 45.51 18.06 -56.30
CA VAL A 63 44.50 19.03 -56.73
C VAL A 63 45.00 19.83 -57.93
N ILE A 64 44.20 19.86 -59.00
CA ILE A 64 44.47 20.64 -60.22
C ILE A 64 43.46 21.78 -60.37
N GLY A 65 42.19 21.54 -60.02
CA GLY A 65 41.11 22.51 -60.13
C GLY A 65 40.62 23.04 -58.78
N SER A 66 39.41 23.58 -58.80
CA SER A 66 38.81 24.30 -57.68
C SER A 66 37.90 23.43 -56.80
N ILE A 67 37.40 22.31 -57.34
CA ILE A 67 36.48 21.38 -56.67
C ILE A 67 36.89 19.93 -57.00
N PRO A 68 38.04 19.44 -56.46
CA PRO A 68 38.49 18.08 -56.70
C PRO A 68 37.49 17.06 -56.15
N PHE A 69 37.26 15.97 -56.89
CA PHE A 69 36.38 14.89 -56.44
C PHE A 69 36.84 13.51 -56.90
N VAL A 70 36.38 12.48 -56.19
CA VAL A 70 36.49 11.08 -56.59
C VAL A 70 35.13 10.39 -56.46
N ASP A 71 34.77 9.62 -57.49
CA ASP A 71 33.53 8.84 -57.50
C ASP A 71 33.78 7.43 -56.95
N SER A 72 32.81 6.93 -56.19
CA SER A 72 32.78 5.54 -55.73
C SER A 72 32.44 4.57 -56.88
N PRO A 73 32.68 3.27 -56.67
CA PRO A 73 32.12 2.22 -57.52
C PRO A 73 30.58 2.28 -57.54
N LEU A 74 29.98 1.62 -58.54
CA LEU A 74 28.54 1.36 -58.55
C LEU A 74 28.16 0.46 -57.37
N MET A 75 27.10 0.82 -56.65
CA MET A 75 26.58 0.06 -55.52
C MET A 75 25.05 0.04 -55.51
N ALA A 76 24.46 -0.77 -54.64
CA ALA A 76 23.02 -0.77 -54.40
C ALA A 76 22.77 -0.79 -52.88
N LEU A 77 23.06 0.34 -52.24
CA LEU A 77 22.99 0.50 -50.78
C LEU A 77 21.60 0.98 -50.38
N ASN A 78 20.83 0.15 -49.67
CA ASN A 78 19.50 0.53 -49.22
C ASN A 78 19.55 1.20 -47.83
N VAL A 79 19.33 2.51 -47.77
CA VAL A 79 19.38 3.28 -46.51
C VAL A 79 18.09 3.11 -45.72
N VAL A 80 18.02 2.07 -44.89
CA VAL A 80 16.84 1.71 -44.05
C VAL A 80 17.09 1.80 -42.54
N ASP A 81 18.30 2.17 -42.14
CA ASP A 81 18.73 2.33 -40.74
C ASP A 81 19.69 3.53 -40.65
N ARG A 82 20.35 3.73 -39.50
CA ARG A 82 21.30 4.81 -39.24
C ARG A 82 22.63 4.63 -39.97
N HIS A 83 22.62 4.67 -41.29
CA HIS A 83 23.84 4.52 -42.11
C HIS A 83 24.70 5.78 -42.07
N TYR A 84 26.01 5.57 -42.10
CA TYR A 84 27.04 6.59 -42.18
C TYR A 84 28.00 6.27 -43.33
N PHE A 85 28.41 7.30 -44.04
CA PHE A 85 29.62 7.29 -44.85
C PHE A 85 30.76 7.72 -43.95
N VAL A 86 31.74 6.85 -43.75
CA VAL A 86 32.89 7.12 -42.89
C VAL A 86 34.14 7.05 -43.74
N VAL A 87 34.97 8.09 -43.65
CA VAL A 87 36.21 8.17 -44.42
C VAL A 87 37.34 8.55 -43.49
N ARG A 88 38.45 7.83 -43.59
CA ARG A 88 39.71 8.25 -43.00
C ARG A 88 40.56 8.90 -44.08
N MET A 89 40.76 10.20 -43.97
CA MET A 89 41.55 10.95 -44.94
C MET A 89 42.33 12.09 -44.30
N SER A 90 43.41 12.48 -44.96
CA SER A 90 44.13 13.73 -44.71
C SER A 90 43.94 14.71 -45.86
N TYR A 91 44.05 15.99 -45.57
CA TYR A 91 44.06 17.06 -46.56
C TYR A 91 45.21 18.02 -46.26
N GLU A 92 46.12 18.21 -47.21
CA GLU A 92 47.23 19.14 -47.11
C GLU A 92 46.91 20.41 -47.92
N GLY A 93 46.54 21.49 -47.22
CA GLY A 93 46.16 22.74 -47.85
C GLY A 93 45.42 23.69 -46.92
N LEU A 94 44.52 24.50 -47.47
CA LEU A 94 43.74 25.50 -46.70
C LEU A 94 42.24 25.19 -46.62
N CYS A 95 41.82 24.03 -47.13
CA CYS A 95 40.41 23.69 -47.23
C CYS A 95 39.87 23.13 -45.91
N ASN A 96 38.83 23.74 -45.35
CA ASN A 96 38.20 23.28 -44.10
C ASN A 96 36.81 22.65 -44.30
N GLN A 97 36.40 22.43 -45.56
CA GLN A 97 35.09 21.88 -45.87
C GLN A 97 35.15 20.82 -46.97
N GLY A 98 34.85 19.58 -46.59
CA GLY A 98 34.58 18.47 -47.51
C GLY A 98 33.09 18.38 -47.87
N SER A 99 32.77 17.59 -48.89
CA SER A 99 31.38 17.21 -49.19
C SER A 99 31.30 15.79 -49.72
N ILE A 100 30.14 15.16 -49.58
CA ILE A 100 29.77 14.01 -50.39
C ILE A 100 28.50 14.33 -51.19
N ILE A 101 28.38 13.77 -52.38
CA ILE A 101 27.17 13.85 -53.20
C ILE A 101 26.68 12.42 -53.42
N LEU A 102 25.42 12.16 -53.13
CA LEU A 102 24.80 10.85 -53.29
C LEU A 102 23.92 10.83 -54.52
N GLU A 103 24.06 9.80 -55.37
CA GLU A 103 23.08 9.48 -56.41
C GLU A 103 22.06 8.46 -55.88
N ARG A 104 20.77 8.76 -56.03
CA ARG A 104 19.69 7.98 -55.42
C ARG A 104 18.70 7.44 -56.43
N ASN A 105 18.11 6.29 -56.07
CA ASN A 105 16.95 5.68 -56.71
C ASN A 105 17.10 5.46 -58.23
N GLN A 106 18.35 5.29 -58.69
CA GLN A 106 18.64 4.86 -60.05
C GLN A 106 18.76 3.33 -60.07
N PRO A 107 18.25 2.65 -61.11
CA PRO A 107 18.57 1.25 -61.31
C PRO A 107 20.05 1.11 -61.71
N VAL A 108 20.76 0.19 -61.07
CA VAL A 108 22.11 -0.20 -61.48
C VAL A 108 22.03 -1.49 -62.29
N ASP A 109 22.49 -1.45 -63.52
CA ASP A 109 22.61 -2.58 -64.43
C ASP A 109 24.01 -2.67 -65.06
N THR A 110 24.24 -3.68 -65.91
CA THR A 110 25.53 -3.93 -66.56
C THR A 110 25.95 -2.85 -67.56
N PHE A 111 25.04 -1.94 -67.95
CA PHE A 111 25.30 -0.87 -68.93
C PHE A 111 25.30 0.53 -68.29
N THR A 112 25.16 0.60 -66.96
CA THR A 112 25.10 1.85 -66.23
C THR A 112 26.41 2.61 -66.42
N ASN A 113 26.31 3.79 -67.03
CA ASN A 113 27.47 4.63 -67.33
C ASN A 113 28.03 5.26 -66.04
N ARG A 114 29.14 4.71 -65.55
CA ARG A 114 29.86 5.17 -64.35
C ARG A 114 30.30 6.63 -64.41
N LYS A 115 30.43 7.20 -65.61
CA LYS A 115 30.90 8.59 -65.87
C LYS A 115 29.76 9.56 -66.15
N ALA A 116 28.50 9.11 -66.15
CA ALA A 116 27.36 9.99 -66.35
C ALA A 116 27.20 10.97 -65.17
N PRO A 117 26.70 12.20 -65.41
CA PRO A 117 26.29 13.11 -64.33
C PRO A 117 25.34 12.43 -63.34
N PHE A 118 25.43 12.81 -62.07
CA PHE A 118 24.57 12.23 -61.03
C PHE A 118 23.11 12.69 -61.25
N THR A 119 22.18 11.74 -61.15
CA THR A 119 20.74 11.99 -61.25
C THR A 119 20.14 12.15 -59.86
N ASP A 120 19.33 13.20 -59.63
CA ASP A 120 18.79 13.56 -58.30
C ASP A 120 19.85 13.58 -57.16
N PRO A 121 20.94 14.36 -57.30
CA PRO A 121 22.03 14.35 -56.34
C PRO A 121 21.66 15.02 -55.01
N VAL A 122 22.02 14.38 -53.90
CA VAL A 122 21.98 15.01 -52.56
C VAL A 122 23.39 15.30 -52.09
N LYS A 123 23.71 16.60 -51.91
CA LYS A 123 24.99 17.05 -51.37
C LYS A 123 24.92 17.19 -49.84
N MET A 124 25.89 16.61 -49.15
CA MET A 124 26.11 16.79 -47.71
C MET A 124 27.52 17.32 -47.47
N THR A 125 27.63 18.39 -46.70
CA THR A 125 28.91 19.03 -46.35
C THR A 125 29.38 18.58 -44.98
N PHE A 126 30.69 18.46 -44.78
CA PHE A 126 31.28 18.17 -43.47
C PHE A 126 32.58 18.96 -43.27
N SER A 127 32.89 19.30 -42.02
CA SER A 127 34.12 20.03 -41.68
C SER A 127 35.32 19.09 -41.70
N ILE A 128 36.42 19.54 -42.31
CA ILE A 128 37.68 18.79 -42.37
C ILE A 128 38.80 19.57 -41.65
N GLN A 129 39.80 18.85 -41.16
CA GLN A 129 41.01 19.43 -40.58
C GLN A 129 42.13 19.41 -41.64
N PRO A 130 42.56 20.57 -42.16
CA PRO A 130 43.60 20.64 -43.18
C PRO A 130 45.00 20.75 -42.58
N ASP A 131 45.37 19.78 -41.74
CA ASP A 131 46.68 19.72 -41.07
C ASP A 131 47.63 18.70 -41.72
N GLY A 132 47.23 18.10 -42.85
CA GLY A 132 47.96 17.02 -43.51
C GLY A 132 47.94 15.69 -42.74
N MET A 133 47.27 15.60 -41.59
CA MET A 133 47.19 14.37 -40.80
C MET A 133 45.92 13.58 -41.10
N GLN A 134 45.96 12.27 -40.84
CA GLN A 134 44.82 11.38 -41.03
C GLN A 134 43.76 11.58 -39.96
N HIS A 135 42.54 11.94 -40.38
CA HIS A 135 41.37 12.10 -39.51
C HIS A 135 40.22 11.23 -40.00
N ILE A 136 39.35 10.81 -39.07
CA ILE A 136 38.16 10.03 -39.41
C ILE A 136 36.93 10.94 -39.38
N TYR A 137 36.21 10.98 -40.50
CA TYR A 137 35.01 11.78 -40.66
C TYR A 137 33.78 10.88 -40.75
N TYR A 138 32.76 11.18 -39.96
CA TYR A 138 31.51 10.43 -39.89
C TYR A 138 30.37 11.25 -40.48
N ILE A 139 29.83 10.84 -41.63
CA ILE A 139 28.78 11.58 -42.35
C ILE A 139 27.45 10.80 -42.29
N PRO A 140 26.40 11.33 -41.63
CA PRO A 140 25.14 10.61 -41.38
C PRO A 140 24.21 10.58 -42.61
N ILE A 141 24.48 9.67 -43.55
CA ILE A 141 23.73 9.63 -44.81
C ILE A 141 22.21 9.38 -44.63
N TYR A 142 21.81 8.71 -43.54
CA TYR A 142 20.40 8.43 -43.22
C TYR A 142 19.52 9.68 -43.00
N GLN A 143 20.11 10.82 -42.65
CA GLN A 143 19.36 12.05 -42.35
C GLN A 143 18.85 12.74 -43.62
N ASN A 144 19.54 12.55 -44.75
CA ASN A 144 19.26 13.28 -45.99
C ASN A 144 19.01 12.36 -47.20
N ALA A 145 19.27 11.05 -47.06
CA ALA A 145 18.98 10.06 -48.09
C ALA A 145 18.08 8.95 -47.53
N GLN A 146 17.04 8.62 -48.30
CA GLN A 146 16.14 7.49 -48.09
C GLN A 146 16.08 6.71 -49.41
N GLY A 147 16.04 5.38 -49.33
CA GLY A 147 16.05 4.50 -50.51
C GLY A 147 17.45 4.06 -50.94
N ILE A 148 17.60 3.70 -52.21
CA ILE A 148 18.81 3.05 -52.72
C ILE A 148 19.82 4.12 -53.17
N ILE A 149 21.01 4.11 -52.58
CA ILE A 149 22.19 4.86 -53.04
C ILE A 149 22.95 4.01 -54.04
N THR A 150 23.33 4.64 -55.15
CA THR A 150 23.96 3.95 -56.29
C THR A 150 25.39 4.37 -56.58
N ARG A 151 25.70 5.65 -56.31
CA ARG A 151 27.06 6.21 -56.38
C ARG A 151 27.23 7.29 -55.31
N ILE A 152 28.46 7.44 -54.85
CA ILE A 152 28.88 8.48 -53.90
C ILE A 152 30.05 9.22 -54.53
N ARG A 153 29.93 10.53 -54.67
CA ARG A 153 31.04 11.41 -55.02
C ARG A 153 31.60 12.02 -53.76
N LEU A 154 32.84 11.70 -53.42
CA LEU A 154 33.58 12.37 -52.36
C LEU A 154 34.28 13.61 -52.93
N LEU A 155 34.08 14.75 -52.32
CA LEU A 155 34.80 15.99 -52.56
C LEU A 155 35.71 16.22 -51.35
N PRO A 156 37.00 15.82 -51.41
CA PRO A 156 37.95 16.04 -50.32
C PRO A 156 38.07 17.52 -49.98
N CYS A 157 37.96 18.41 -50.97
CA CYS A 157 37.72 19.82 -50.77
C CYS A 157 36.57 20.33 -51.64
N SER A 158 35.55 20.88 -50.99
CA SER A 158 34.34 21.34 -51.67
C SER A 158 34.27 22.87 -51.86
N LYS A 159 35.23 23.60 -51.28
CA LYS A 159 35.34 25.06 -51.40
C LYS A 159 36.77 25.54 -51.17
N GLY A 160 37.34 26.26 -52.12
CA GLY A 160 38.62 26.96 -51.96
C GLY A 160 39.84 26.06 -52.12
N ALA A 161 39.74 24.99 -52.90
CA ALA A 161 40.90 24.19 -53.29
C ALA A 161 41.84 25.04 -54.17
N LEU A 162 43.14 24.91 -53.94
CA LEU A 162 44.18 25.55 -54.77
C LEU A 162 45.03 24.45 -55.42
N GLY A 163 45.45 24.68 -56.66
CA GLY A 163 46.31 23.75 -57.38
C GLY A 163 47.61 23.47 -56.61
N GLY A 164 48.02 22.20 -56.57
CA GLY A 164 49.20 21.71 -55.85
C GLY A 164 48.94 21.31 -54.39
N GLN A 165 47.70 21.43 -53.89
CA GLN A 165 47.28 20.79 -52.64
C GLN A 165 47.08 19.29 -52.85
N SER A 166 47.07 18.51 -51.78
CA SER A 166 46.88 17.06 -51.85
C SER A 166 45.89 16.54 -50.82
N PHE A 167 45.32 15.36 -51.10
CA PHE A 167 44.55 14.59 -50.14
C PHE A 167 44.96 13.12 -50.20
N HIS A 168 44.89 12.43 -49.07
CA HIS A 168 45.19 11.00 -48.98
C HIS A 168 44.05 10.30 -48.26
N VAL A 169 43.33 9.41 -48.95
CA VAL A 169 42.28 8.59 -48.37
C VAL A 169 42.86 7.22 -48.02
N ASP A 170 42.84 6.87 -46.74
CA ASP A 170 43.30 5.56 -46.24
C ASP A 170 42.23 4.48 -46.52
N TRP A 171 41.00 4.76 -46.09
CA TRP A 171 39.87 3.88 -46.32
C TRP A 171 38.54 4.62 -46.29
N VAL A 172 37.55 3.97 -46.91
CA VAL A 172 36.15 4.38 -46.92
C VAL A 172 35.28 3.24 -46.40
N MET A 173 34.31 3.57 -45.56
CA MET A 173 33.32 2.63 -45.02
C MET A 173 31.90 3.15 -45.20
N ILE A 174 30.98 2.23 -45.47
CA ILE A 174 29.57 2.40 -45.15
C ILE A 174 29.28 1.58 -43.91
N ILE A 175 28.85 2.25 -42.84
CA ILE A 175 28.70 1.65 -41.53
C ILE A 175 27.40 2.11 -40.87
N LYS A 176 26.73 1.24 -40.13
CA LYS A 176 25.49 1.55 -39.41
C LYS A 176 25.81 1.93 -37.97
N ALA A 177 25.29 3.06 -37.50
CA ALA A 177 25.39 3.43 -36.09
C ALA A 177 24.45 2.58 -35.22
N PRO A 178 24.74 2.45 -33.92
CA PRO A 178 23.85 1.81 -32.96
C PRO A 178 22.40 2.33 -33.06
N THR A 179 21.43 1.42 -33.02
CA THR A 179 20.00 1.76 -32.93
C THR A 179 19.42 1.01 -31.74
N VAL A 180 18.93 1.73 -30.72
CA VAL A 180 18.29 1.11 -29.56
C VAL A 180 16.77 1.08 -29.78
N THR A 181 16.18 -0.11 -29.62
CA THR A 181 14.73 -0.31 -29.74
C THR A 181 14.08 -0.43 -28.38
N LYS A 182 14.72 -1.11 -27.42
CA LYS A 182 14.13 -1.37 -26.08
C LYS A 182 15.13 -1.15 -24.97
N VAL A 183 14.72 -0.47 -23.92
CA VAL A 183 15.39 -0.45 -22.62
C VAL A 183 14.41 -0.96 -21.57
N ARG A 184 14.76 -2.04 -20.86
CA ARG A 184 13.85 -2.79 -19.97
C ARG A 184 14.53 -3.24 -18.68
N GLY A 185 13.78 -3.49 -17.62
CA GLY A 185 14.31 -4.15 -16.40
C GLY A 185 13.72 -3.67 -15.08
N CYS A 186 12.92 -2.60 -15.10
CA CYS A 186 12.21 -2.07 -13.94
C CYS A 186 10.71 -2.15 -14.23
N ILE A 187 10.01 -1.02 -14.34
CA ILE A 187 8.64 -0.97 -14.88
C ILE A 187 8.73 -0.63 -16.37
N ASP A 188 8.51 -1.62 -17.23
CA ASP A 188 8.62 -1.46 -18.68
C ASP A 188 7.40 -0.71 -19.27
N LYS A 189 7.68 0.30 -20.08
CA LYS A 189 6.74 1.01 -20.94
C LYS A 189 6.94 0.56 -22.38
N TYR A 190 5.91 0.03 -23.00
CA TYR A 190 5.94 -0.48 -24.37
C TYR A 190 5.25 0.46 -25.35
N TYR A 191 5.75 0.52 -26.59
CA TYR A 191 5.28 1.44 -27.63
C TYR A 191 5.27 0.78 -29.01
N ASP A 192 4.26 1.11 -29.81
CA ASP A 192 4.09 0.66 -31.19
C ASP A 192 5.02 1.37 -32.18
N SER A 193 5.53 2.56 -31.81
CA SER A 193 6.26 3.46 -32.67
C SER A 193 7.46 4.09 -31.97
N SER A 194 8.47 4.48 -32.76
CA SER A 194 9.69 5.13 -32.28
C SER A 194 9.47 6.55 -31.73
N THR A 195 8.26 7.09 -31.84
CA THR A 195 7.90 8.40 -31.25
C THR A 195 7.65 8.31 -29.74
N LEU A 196 7.53 7.10 -29.19
CA LEU A 196 7.37 6.85 -27.74
C LEU A 196 6.14 7.54 -27.12
N ASN A 197 5.08 7.71 -27.91
CA ASN A 197 3.80 8.23 -27.47
C ASN A 197 2.89 7.10 -26.99
N ASN A 198 2.00 7.39 -26.03
CA ASN A 198 0.99 6.45 -25.51
C ASN A 198 1.58 5.13 -24.97
N PRO A 199 2.35 5.18 -23.87
CA PRO A 199 2.95 3.99 -23.28
C PRO A 199 1.90 2.98 -22.81
N ILE A 200 2.18 1.69 -23.07
CA ILE A 200 1.39 0.55 -22.62
C ILE A 200 2.23 -0.28 -21.64
N ALA A 201 1.62 -0.81 -20.58
CA ALA A 201 2.25 -1.77 -19.69
C ALA A 201 1.45 -3.07 -19.69
N ASN A 202 2.13 -4.22 -19.77
CA ASN A 202 1.48 -5.52 -19.57
C ASN A 202 1.52 -5.85 -18.08
N VAL A 203 0.41 -5.57 -17.40
CA VAL A 203 0.30 -5.71 -15.96
C VAL A 203 -0.97 -6.47 -15.60
N SER A 204 -0.87 -7.32 -14.59
CA SER A 204 -2.03 -7.95 -13.94
C SER A 204 -2.11 -7.44 -12.50
N ALA A 205 -3.22 -6.81 -12.16
CA ALA A 205 -3.49 -6.38 -10.79
C ALA A 205 -3.87 -7.60 -9.94
N ILE A 206 -3.10 -7.86 -8.90
CA ILE A 206 -3.41 -8.83 -7.86
C ILE A 206 -4.06 -8.06 -6.72
N VAL A 207 -5.27 -8.47 -6.35
CA VAL A 207 -6.02 -7.85 -5.25
C VAL A 207 -6.21 -8.88 -4.16
N THR A 208 -5.55 -8.68 -3.03
CA THR A 208 -5.85 -9.39 -1.80
C THR A 208 -6.70 -8.49 -0.90
N LYS A 209 -7.15 -9.01 0.24
CA LYS A 209 -7.96 -8.21 1.19
C LYS A 209 -7.39 -8.25 2.59
N THR A 210 -7.32 -7.08 3.25
CA THR A 210 -7.12 -7.04 4.71
C THR A 210 -8.40 -7.53 5.38
N ASN A 211 -8.29 -8.61 6.15
CA ASN A 211 -9.39 -9.18 6.93
C ASN A 211 -10.68 -9.44 6.11
N GLY A 212 -10.55 -9.73 4.81
CA GLY A 212 -11.67 -9.97 3.89
C GLY A 212 -12.43 -8.73 3.41
N VAL A 213 -12.02 -7.51 3.80
CA VAL A 213 -12.75 -6.26 3.53
C VAL A 213 -12.04 -5.39 2.50
N HIS A 214 -10.89 -4.81 2.85
CA HIS A 214 -10.24 -3.76 2.06
C HIS A 214 -9.16 -4.28 1.13
N SER A 215 -9.10 -3.71 -0.07
CA SER A 215 -8.17 -4.16 -1.10
C SER A 215 -6.73 -3.78 -0.76
N VAL A 216 -5.84 -4.76 -0.84
CA VAL A 216 -4.40 -4.55 -0.92
C VAL A 216 -4.02 -4.84 -2.36
N PHE A 217 -3.45 -3.84 -3.03
CA PHE A 217 -3.11 -3.92 -4.44
C PHE A 217 -1.65 -4.31 -4.62
N SER A 218 -1.39 -5.33 -5.41
CA SER A 218 -0.06 -5.62 -5.91
C SER A 218 -0.10 -5.83 -7.42
N THR A 219 1.07 -5.70 -8.05
CA THR A 219 1.15 -5.77 -9.51
C THR A 219 2.09 -6.89 -9.92
N GLN A 220 1.62 -7.74 -10.82
CA GLN A 220 2.47 -8.65 -11.56
C GLN A 220 2.78 -8.05 -12.93
N PHE A 221 4.06 -7.85 -13.22
CA PHE A 221 4.53 -7.37 -14.51
C PHE A 221 4.80 -8.53 -15.46
N GLY A 222 4.38 -8.36 -16.72
CA GLY A 222 4.64 -9.30 -17.79
C GLY A 222 5.36 -8.64 -18.97
N PRO A 223 6.02 -9.43 -19.83
CA PRO A 223 6.60 -8.92 -21.07
C PRO A 223 5.50 -8.59 -22.09
N TYR A 224 5.77 -7.69 -23.03
CA TYR A 224 4.85 -7.37 -24.12
C TYR A 224 5.59 -7.31 -25.46
N SER A 225 4.95 -7.76 -26.55
CA SER A 225 5.58 -7.92 -27.86
C SER A 225 5.43 -6.68 -28.75
N LEU A 226 5.78 -5.50 -28.23
CA LEU A 226 5.85 -4.27 -29.02
C LEU A 226 7.30 -3.96 -29.43
N PRO A 227 7.51 -3.26 -30.54
CA PRO A 227 8.84 -3.02 -31.11
C PRO A 227 9.71 -2.11 -30.24
N TYR A 228 9.12 -1.18 -29.49
CA TYR A 228 9.87 -0.24 -28.66
C TYR A 228 9.52 -0.34 -27.18
N ALA A 229 10.51 -0.08 -26.32
CA ALA A 229 10.28 0.00 -24.88
C ALA A 229 11.23 0.98 -24.18
N THR A 230 10.72 1.60 -23.12
CA THR A 230 11.52 2.36 -22.14
C THR A 230 11.29 1.76 -20.76
N THR A 231 12.16 2.08 -19.80
CA THR A 231 12.02 1.59 -18.42
C THR A 231 11.77 2.75 -17.46
N TYR A 232 10.92 2.53 -16.47
CA TYR A 232 10.48 3.52 -15.50
C TYR A 232 10.67 3.02 -14.07
N ASN A 233 10.81 3.96 -13.14
CA ASN A 233 10.94 3.69 -11.70
C ASN A 233 12.14 2.79 -11.33
N CYS A 234 13.28 3.00 -11.98
CA CYS A 234 14.49 2.25 -11.66
C CYS A 234 15.22 2.83 -10.45
N MET A 235 15.70 1.96 -9.56
CA MET A 235 16.54 2.30 -8.42
C MET A 235 18.03 2.25 -8.78
N GLU A 236 18.88 2.86 -7.95
CA GLU A 236 20.32 2.71 -8.07
C GLU A 236 20.72 1.24 -7.88
N ASN A 237 21.65 0.74 -8.71
CA ASN A 237 22.08 -0.65 -8.77
C ASN A 237 21.06 -1.63 -9.37
N ASP A 238 19.93 -1.15 -9.91
CA ASP A 238 19.06 -1.98 -10.73
C ASP A 238 19.81 -2.46 -11.98
N THR A 239 19.48 -3.67 -12.43
CA THR A 239 19.99 -4.19 -13.70
C THR A 239 18.94 -3.99 -14.78
N ILE A 240 19.33 -3.32 -15.86
CA ILE A 240 18.53 -3.14 -17.06
C ILE A 240 19.16 -3.87 -18.26
N THR A 241 18.33 -4.11 -19.26
CA THR A 241 18.72 -4.63 -20.58
C THR A 241 18.50 -3.55 -21.62
N ILE A 242 19.46 -3.40 -22.52
CA ILE A 242 19.42 -2.47 -23.66
C ILE A 242 19.48 -3.32 -24.91
N GLN A 243 18.41 -3.29 -25.69
CA GLN A 243 18.23 -4.11 -26.87
C GLN A 243 18.11 -3.24 -28.12
N GLY A 244 18.73 -3.69 -29.21
CA GLY A 244 18.82 -2.91 -30.43
C GLY A 244 19.65 -3.59 -31.50
N ARG A 245 20.26 -2.82 -32.40
CA ARG A 245 21.02 -3.32 -33.55
C ARG A 245 22.28 -2.49 -33.76
N ASN A 246 23.26 -3.08 -34.46
CA ASN A 246 24.50 -2.44 -34.89
C ASN A 246 25.32 -1.90 -33.72
N PHE A 247 25.35 -2.62 -32.59
CA PHE A 247 26.20 -2.26 -31.46
C PHE A 247 27.68 -2.53 -31.76
N GLY A 248 27.95 -3.51 -32.63
CA GLY A 248 29.29 -3.99 -32.98
C GLY A 248 29.88 -4.91 -31.94
N ASP A 249 31.07 -5.45 -32.21
CA ASP A 249 31.68 -6.51 -31.41
C ASP A 249 31.85 -6.13 -29.93
N THR A 250 32.09 -4.84 -29.67
CA THR A 250 32.07 -4.26 -28.34
C THR A 250 31.49 -2.85 -28.32
N SER A 251 30.89 -2.47 -27.18
CA SER A 251 30.23 -1.18 -26.98
C SER A 251 30.49 -0.60 -25.58
N PHE A 252 30.50 0.73 -25.50
CA PHE A 252 30.37 1.49 -24.27
C PHE A 252 28.91 1.85 -24.02
N VAL A 253 28.45 1.59 -22.79
CA VAL A 253 27.12 2.03 -22.34
C VAL A 253 27.27 3.06 -21.24
N ARG A 254 26.58 4.18 -21.39
CA ARG A 254 26.55 5.25 -20.39
C ARG A 254 25.11 5.66 -20.09
N ILE A 255 24.85 5.99 -18.83
CA ILE A 255 23.58 6.55 -18.34
C ILE A 255 23.89 7.95 -17.81
N ASN A 256 23.28 8.99 -18.39
CA ASN A 256 23.60 10.39 -18.11
C ASN A 256 25.12 10.68 -18.18
N GLY A 257 25.79 10.09 -19.18
CA GLY A 257 27.25 10.22 -19.37
C GLY A 257 28.12 9.40 -18.41
N GLN A 258 27.54 8.75 -17.39
CA GLN A 258 28.26 7.88 -16.47
C GLN A 258 28.30 6.43 -16.98
N PRO A 259 29.44 5.72 -16.87
CA PRO A 259 29.49 4.32 -17.28
C PRO A 259 28.63 3.42 -16.38
N CYS A 260 28.09 2.35 -16.95
CA CYS A 260 27.40 1.30 -16.18
C CYS A 260 28.33 0.66 -15.13
N LYS A 261 27.78 0.31 -13.96
CA LYS A 261 28.51 -0.33 -12.86
C LYS A 261 28.70 -1.82 -13.14
N LEU A 262 29.80 -2.21 -13.79
CA LEU A 262 30.07 -3.63 -14.09
C LEU A 262 31.16 -4.18 -13.18
N ALA A 263 31.05 -5.47 -12.82
CA ALA A 263 31.96 -6.14 -11.90
C ALA A 263 33.39 -6.35 -12.46
N ALA A 264 33.65 -6.12 -13.75
CA ALA A 264 34.96 -6.41 -14.35
C ALA A 264 35.47 -5.46 -15.45
N GLN A 265 34.64 -4.90 -16.36
CA GLN A 265 35.11 -4.00 -17.44
C GLN A 265 34.00 -3.04 -17.92
N TYR A 266 34.38 -1.83 -18.36
CA TYR A 266 33.49 -0.80 -18.92
C TYR A 266 33.00 -1.06 -20.36
N ILE A 267 33.58 -2.07 -21.01
CA ILE A 267 33.32 -2.48 -22.39
C ILE A 267 32.53 -3.78 -22.35
N GLN A 268 31.48 -3.87 -23.17
CA GLN A 268 30.63 -5.05 -23.24
C GLN A 268 30.55 -5.59 -24.66
N SER A 269 30.58 -6.92 -24.80
CA SER A 269 30.18 -7.60 -26.03
C SER A 269 28.68 -7.86 -25.99
N PRO A 270 27.91 -7.41 -26.99
CA PRO A 270 26.50 -7.72 -27.07
C PRO A 270 26.24 -9.22 -27.24
N THR A 271 25.08 -9.66 -26.78
CA THR A 271 24.57 -11.02 -26.97
C THR A 271 23.35 -11.00 -27.88
N LEU A 272 23.06 -12.09 -28.59
CA LEU A 272 21.88 -12.16 -29.45
C LEU A 272 20.59 -12.14 -28.61
N SER A 273 19.61 -11.36 -29.03
CA SER A 273 18.30 -11.31 -28.39
C SER A 273 17.52 -12.60 -28.63
N GLU A 274 17.05 -13.22 -27.54
CA GLU A 274 16.16 -14.38 -27.61
C GLU A 274 14.77 -14.01 -28.15
N SER A 275 14.38 -12.74 -28.01
CA SER A 275 13.03 -12.26 -28.35
C SER A 275 12.88 -11.81 -29.80
N VAL A 276 13.98 -11.39 -30.43
CA VAL A 276 14.00 -10.85 -31.78
C VAL A 276 15.30 -11.27 -32.46
N TRP A 277 15.22 -12.14 -33.47
CA TRP A 277 16.37 -12.79 -34.09
C TRP A 277 17.38 -11.84 -34.75
N ASN A 278 17.00 -10.57 -34.97
CA ASN A 278 17.85 -9.56 -35.57
C ASN A 278 18.25 -8.41 -34.65
N GLU A 279 18.21 -8.63 -33.34
CA GLU A 279 18.63 -7.67 -32.33
C GLU A 279 19.66 -8.27 -31.37
N GLU A 280 20.40 -7.35 -30.76
CA GLU A 280 21.49 -7.55 -29.82
C GLU A 280 21.08 -7.00 -28.45
N VAL A 281 21.64 -7.53 -27.36
CA VAL A 281 21.34 -7.15 -25.98
C VAL A 281 22.64 -6.86 -25.23
N LEU A 282 22.65 -5.71 -24.55
CA LEU A 282 23.64 -5.27 -23.57
C LEU A 282 22.98 -5.20 -22.18
N ILE A 283 23.76 -5.35 -21.12
CA ILE A 283 23.27 -5.34 -19.74
C ILE A 283 23.92 -4.19 -18.98
N CYS A 284 23.13 -3.38 -18.29
CA CYS A 284 23.67 -2.26 -17.52
C CYS A 284 23.15 -2.29 -16.09
N THR A 285 24.06 -2.37 -15.13
CA THR A 285 23.73 -2.06 -13.74
C THR A 285 23.82 -0.55 -13.54
N LEU A 286 22.73 0.04 -13.09
CA LEU A 286 22.56 1.49 -13.09
C LEU A 286 23.49 2.19 -12.11
N PRO A 287 24.21 3.25 -12.56
CA PRO A 287 24.96 4.11 -11.66
C PRO A 287 24.01 5.00 -10.84
N SER A 288 24.59 5.78 -9.92
CA SER A 288 23.82 6.72 -9.11
C SER A 288 23.33 7.89 -9.97
N ASN A 289 22.07 8.31 -9.80
CA ASN A 289 21.47 9.41 -10.55
C ASN A 289 21.40 10.73 -9.78
N VAL A 290 22.12 10.84 -8.65
CA VAL A 290 22.03 12.01 -7.77
C VAL A 290 22.51 13.27 -8.50
N GLY A 291 21.65 14.29 -8.59
CA GLY A 291 21.94 15.58 -9.19
C GLY A 291 21.97 15.59 -10.73
N LEU A 292 21.48 14.54 -11.38
CA LEU A 292 21.43 14.40 -12.84
C LEU A 292 20.00 14.52 -13.38
N SER A 293 19.86 14.70 -14.69
CA SER A 293 18.56 14.83 -15.35
C SER A 293 17.75 13.53 -15.31
N ASN A 294 16.44 13.67 -15.18
CA ASN A 294 15.48 12.58 -15.31
C ASN A 294 14.35 13.04 -16.25
N PRO A 295 13.96 12.29 -17.30
CA PRO A 295 14.49 10.99 -17.74
C PRO A 295 15.99 11.01 -18.04
N ALA A 296 16.67 9.88 -17.78
CA ALA A 296 18.09 9.71 -18.01
C ALA A 296 18.38 9.37 -19.48
N MET A 297 19.46 9.96 -20.00
CA MET A 297 19.95 9.70 -21.34
C MET A 297 20.71 8.38 -21.38
N VAL A 298 20.27 7.45 -22.22
CA VAL A 298 20.93 6.17 -22.47
C VAL A 298 21.79 6.31 -23.71
N THR A 299 23.10 6.24 -23.53
CA THR A 299 24.09 6.34 -24.61
C THR A 299 24.71 4.97 -24.89
N VAL A 300 24.66 4.53 -26.15
CA VAL A 300 25.37 3.33 -26.62
C VAL A 300 26.34 3.76 -27.71
N GLN A 301 27.62 3.53 -27.50
CA GLN A 301 28.70 3.95 -28.40
C GLN A 301 29.52 2.75 -28.81
N ASN A 302 29.73 2.59 -30.12
CA ASN A 302 30.60 1.53 -30.65
C ASN A 302 32.06 1.77 -30.20
N GLU A 303 32.74 0.73 -29.72
CA GLU A 303 34.10 0.86 -29.17
C GLU A 303 35.14 1.16 -30.27
N GLU A 304 35.09 0.40 -31.35
CA GLU A 304 36.01 0.46 -32.49
C GLU A 304 35.80 1.75 -33.29
N TYR A 305 34.55 2.12 -33.53
CA TYR A 305 34.12 3.28 -34.32
C TYR A 305 33.43 4.32 -33.45
N ARG A 306 34.21 5.00 -32.59
CA ARG A 306 33.69 5.90 -31.54
C ARG A 306 32.86 7.09 -32.05
N GLY A 307 32.93 7.44 -33.33
CA GLY A 307 32.03 8.44 -33.92
C GLY A 307 30.58 7.96 -34.09
N LEU A 308 30.32 6.66 -33.90
CA LEU A 308 29.02 6.03 -34.03
C LEU A 308 28.40 5.80 -32.64
N TRP A 309 27.27 6.45 -32.39
CA TRP A 309 26.58 6.35 -31.12
C TRP A 309 25.07 6.58 -31.26
N PHE A 310 24.35 6.05 -30.28
CA PHE A 310 22.95 6.31 -30.00
C PHE A 310 22.84 7.06 -28.68
N GLU A 311 21.90 7.98 -28.59
CA GLU A 311 21.51 8.59 -27.33
C GLU A 311 20.04 8.98 -27.35
N SER A 312 19.32 8.60 -26.31
CA SER A 312 17.92 9.00 -26.12
C SER A 312 17.46 8.82 -24.67
N ALA A 313 16.41 9.53 -24.30
CA ALA A 313 15.77 9.48 -22.99
C ALA A 313 14.89 8.22 -22.85
N LEU A 314 15.52 7.06 -22.61
CA LEU A 314 14.84 5.76 -22.56
C LEU A 314 14.74 5.15 -21.15
N LEU A 315 15.22 5.85 -20.14
CA LEU A 315 15.23 5.40 -18.75
C LEU A 315 14.72 6.49 -17.83
N THR A 316 13.92 6.12 -16.82
CA THR A 316 13.53 7.04 -15.74
C THR A 316 13.88 6.40 -14.40
N TYR A 317 14.71 7.09 -13.62
CA TYR A 317 14.97 6.69 -12.23
C TYR A 317 13.74 6.95 -11.36
N ALA A 318 13.61 6.18 -10.28
CA ALA A 318 12.56 6.34 -9.28
C ALA A 318 12.61 7.75 -8.68
N GLU A 319 11.45 8.40 -8.63
CA GLU A 319 11.27 9.74 -8.07
C GLU A 319 10.16 9.74 -7.03
N PRO A 320 10.20 10.69 -6.06
CA PRO A 320 9.12 10.85 -5.10
C PRO A 320 7.78 11.15 -5.80
N ILE A 321 6.72 10.46 -5.38
CA ILE A 321 5.37 10.67 -5.90
C ILE A 321 4.55 11.51 -4.93
N ASN A 322 4.03 12.64 -5.40
CA ASN A 322 3.31 13.59 -4.55
C ASN A 322 1.79 13.40 -4.66
N LEU A 323 1.12 13.31 -3.52
CA LEU A 323 -0.34 13.28 -3.45
C LEU A 323 -0.89 14.71 -3.39
N THR A 324 -1.89 15.01 -4.20
CA THR A 324 -2.46 16.37 -4.33
C THR A 324 -3.81 16.55 -3.64
N MET A 325 -4.44 15.46 -3.23
CA MET A 325 -5.77 15.46 -2.62
C MET A 325 -5.69 15.38 -1.09
N VAL A 326 -6.52 16.16 -0.41
CA VAL A 326 -6.70 16.08 1.06
C VAL A 326 -7.29 14.69 1.41
N PRO A 327 -6.75 13.96 2.40
CA PRO A 327 -7.35 12.71 2.85
C PRO A 327 -8.68 12.95 3.55
N ILE A 328 -9.60 12.00 3.42
CA ILE A 328 -10.90 12.01 4.09
C ILE A 328 -10.75 11.36 5.46
N ILE A 329 -11.18 12.07 6.50
CA ILE A 329 -11.22 11.56 7.87
C ILE A 329 -12.63 11.10 8.21
N SER A 330 -12.71 9.91 8.79
CA SER A 330 -13.98 9.24 9.10
C SER A 330 -13.86 8.37 10.34
N ASN A 331 -14.99 7.82 10.78
CA ASN A 331 -15.08 6.82 11.85
C ASN A 331 -14.32 7.19 13.14
N ILE A 332 -14.38 8.47 13.53
CA ILE A 332 -13.65 9.04 14.66
C ILE A 332 -14.05 8.35 15.96
N GLY A 333 -13.05 7.89 16.73
CA GLY A 333 -13.17 7.39 18.10
C GLY A 333 -12.33 8.21 19.08
N ALA A 334 -12.27 7.76 20.32
CA ALA A 334 -11.52 8.40 21.39
C ALA A 334 -10.00 8.26 21.18
N HIS A 335 -9.55 7.10 20.69
CA HIS A 335 -8.14 6.77 20.48
C HIS A 335 -7.79 6.41 19.02
N SER A 336 -8.73 6.57 18.09
CA SER A 336 -8.51 6.22 16.68
C SER A 336 -9.31 7.05 15.70
N VAL A 337 -8.83 7.16 14.47
CA VAL A 337 -9.57 7.72 13.33
C VAL A 337 -9.27 6.91 12.07
N ASP A 338 -10.23 6.80 11.16
CA ASP A 338 -10.00 6.20 9.84
C ASP A 338 -9.61 7.29 8.85
N VAL A 339 -8.53 7.03 8.11
CA VAL A 339 -7.96 7.92 7.10
C VAL A 339 -8.10 7.23 5.75
N THR A 340 -8.72 7.90 4.78
CA THR A 340 -8.90 7.41 3.41
C THR A 340 -8.31 8.42 2.42
N TRP A 341 -7.58 7.96 1.42
CA TRP A 341 -6.96 8.82 0.41
C TRP A 341 -7.18 8.29 -1.00
N THR A 342 -6.93 9.17 -1.97
CA THR A 342 -6.96 8.81 -3.40
C THR A 342 -5.52 8.52 -3.87
N PRO A 343 -5.27 7.39 -4.54
CA PRO A 343 -3.96 7.09 -5.11
C PRO A 343 -3.62 8.04 -6.26
N PRO A 344 -2.36 8.05 -6.76
CA PRO A 344 -1.97 8.87 -7.90
C PRO A 344 -2.82 8.59 -9.15
N ASN A 345 -3.20 9.65 -9.88
CA ASN A 345 -4.01 9.56 -11.09
C ASN A 345 -3.24 9.05 -12.31
N ASN A 346 -1.90 9.19 -12.32
CA ASN A 346 -1.07 8.70 -13.42
C ASN A 346 -0.85 7.19 -13.28
N LEU A 347 -1.11 6.43 -14.34
CA LEU A 347 -0.97 4.96 -14.34
C LEU A 347 0.41 4.50 -13.85
N PHE A 348 1.50 5.07 -14.37
CA PHE A 348 2.84 4.63 -14.02
C PHE A 348 3.27 5.05 -12.62
N GLN A 349 2.80 6.20 -12.12
CA GLN A 349 2.97 6.56 -10.72
C GLN A 349 2.21 5.59 -9.81
N ASN A 350 0.99 5.21 -10.19
CA ASN A 350 0.20 4.22 -9.45
C ASN A 350 0.92 2.85 -9.43
N LEU A 351 1.41 2.39 -10.59
CA LEU A 351 2.19 1.15 -10.71
C LEU A 351 3.50 1.19 -9.91
N ALA A 352 4.12 2.36 -9.75
CA ALA A 352 5.33 2.53 -8.94
C ALA A 352 5.07 2.65 -7.43
N THR A 353 3.83 2.95 -7.03
CA THR A 353 3.47 3.13 -5.62
C THR A 353 3.36 1.79 -4.92
N THR A 354 4.22 1.55 -3.93
CA THR A 354 4.26 0.31 -3.13
C THR A 354 3.57 0.44 -1.78
N GLY A 355 3.20 1.66 -1.40
CA GLY A 355 2.46 1.92 -0.19
C GLY A 355 2.41 3.40 0.16
N TYR A 356 2.10 3.69 1.42
CA TYR A 356 1.92 5.06 1.89
C TYR A 356 2.47 5.26 3.29
N GLN A 357 2.94 6.47 3.56
CA GLN A 357 3.26 6.91 4.92
C GLN A 357 2.20 7.89 5.38
N ILE A 358 1.60 7.60 6.53
CA ILE A 358 0.62 8.45 7.19
C ILE A 358 1.34 9.25 8.26
N TYR A 359 1.17 10.57 8.25
CA TYR A 359 1.70 11.47 9.27
C TYR A 359 0.57 12.10 10.05
N TRP A 360 0.72 12.20 11.37
CA TRP A 360 -0.19 12.97 12.21
C TRP A 360 0.55 13.74 13.29
N THR A 361 0.04 14.91 13.64
CA THR A 361 0.57 15.76 14.71
C THR A 361 -0.54 16.48 15.46
N ASP A 362 -0.38 16.61 16.77
CA ASP A 362 -1.18 17.45 17.67
C ASP A 362 -0.58 18.86 17.86
N ASN A 363 0.34 19.26 16.99
CA ASN A 363 1.21 20.44 17.07
C ASN A 363 2.30 20.38 18.16
N THR A 364 2.43 19.26 18.88
CA THR A 364 3.52 19.05 19.86
C THR A 364 4.46 17.92 19.45
N SER A 365 3.91 16.85 18.90
CA SER A 365 4.66 15.67 18.45
C SER A 365 4.26 15.29 17.03
N LEU A 366 5.24 14.87 16.22
CA LEU A 366 4.99 14.31 14.88
C LEU A 366 5.17 12.81 14.95
N SER A 367 4.11 12.08 14.60
CA SER A 367 4.11 10.62 14.52
C SER A 367 3.86 10.17 13.08
N SER A 368 4.29 8.95 12.77
CA SER A 368 4.06 8.39 11.45
C SER A 368 3.88 6.87 11.48
N LEU A 369 3.24 6.35 10.45
CA LEU A 369 2.98 4.94 10.25
C LEU A 369 3.10 4.60 8.76
N THR A 370 3.67 3.45 8.45
CA THR A 370 3.75 2.94 7.08
C THR A 370 2.67 1.90 6.82
N VAL A 371 2.04 2.01 5.66
CA VAL A 371 1.05 1.06 5.15
C VAL A 371 1.44 0.54 3.76
N GLY A 372 0.92 -0.63 3.39
CA GLY A 372 1.01 -1.17 2.04
C GLY A 372 0.22 -0.36 1.03
N ASN A 373 0.10 -0.91 -0.18
CA ASN A 373 -0.72 -0.30 -1.23
C ASN A 373 -2.22 -0.54 -0.94
N VAL A 374 -2.72 0.22 0.03
CA VAL A 374 -4.12 0.33 0.45
C VAL A 374 -4.56 1.77 0.28
N THR A 375 -5.87 2.04 0.33
CA THR A 375 -6.41 3.41 0.25
C THR A 375 -7.05 3.89 1.55
N THR A 376 -7.14 3.01 2.55
CA THR A 376 -7.76 3.29 3.85
C THR A 376 -7.01 2.57 4.96
N THR A 377 -6.80 3.24 6.08
CA THR A 377 -6.26 2.65 7.31
C THR A 377 -6.84 3.33 8.55
N THR A 378 -6.64 2.73 9.72
CA THR A 378 -6.97 3.32 11.01
C THR A 378 -5.68 3.82 11.65
N VAL A 379 -5.64 5.11 12.01
CA VAL A 379 -4.61 5.65 12.91
C VAL A 379 -5.07 5.41 14.35
N MET A 380 -4.18 4.88 15.18
CA MET A 380 -4.49 4.43 16.56
C MET A 380 -3.61 5.12 17.60
N GLN A 381 -3.84 4.81 18.88
CA GLN A 381 -3.10 5.34 20.02
C GLN A 381 -3.10 6.87 20.10
N LEU A 382 -4.16 7.50 19.57
CA LEU A 382 -4.34 8.94 19.64
C LEU A 382 -4.77 9.35 21.05
N SER A 383 -4.43 10.56 21.47
CA SER A 383 -4.95 11.16 22.70
C SER A 383 -6.42 11.53 22.51
N ARG A 384 -7.21 11.40 23.59
CA ARG A 384 -8.65 11.73 23.60
C ARG A 384 -8.85 13.24 23.56
N ASN A 385 -9.96 13.69 22.97
CA ASN A 385 -10.33 15.11 22.86
C ASN A 385 -9.16 16.00 22.38
N THR A 386 -8.41 15.51 21.40
CA THR A 386 -7.20 16.15 20.88
C THR A 386 -7.34 16.36 19.38
N THR A 387 -6.95 17.54 18.90
CA THR A 387 -7.00 17.88 17.49
C THR A 387 -5.72 17.44 16.79
N TYR A 388 -5.87 16.71 15.69
CA TYR A 388 -4.79 16.19 14.88
C TYR A 388 -4.85 16.74 13.45
N ASN A 389 -3.67 17.10 12.94
CA ASN A 389 -3.42 17.39 11.53
C ASN A 389 -2.81 16.15 10.88
N ILE A 390 -3.45 15.63 9.83
CA ILE A 390 -3.12 14.36 9.19
C ILE A 390 -2.79 14.60 7.71
N SER A 391 -1.74 13.94 7.22
CA SER A 391 -1.37 13.95 5.79
C SER A 391 -0.84 12.58 5.37
N VAL A 392 -0.83 12.31 4.07
CA VAL A 392 -0.41 11.04 3.48
C VAL A 392 0.64 11.29 2.40
N ALA A 393 1.71 10.51 2.38
CA ALA A 393 2.72 10.51 1.32
C ALA A 393 2.78 9.15 0.64
N ALA A 394 3.00 9.11 -0.67
CA ALA A 394 3.22 7.86 -1.39
C ALA A 394 4.64 7.34 -1.16
N ILE A 395 4.79 6.03 -1.13
CA ILE A 395 6.08 5.33 -1.02
C ILE A 395 6.38 4.63 -2.33
N VAL A 396 7.64 4.72 -2.76
CA VAL A 396 8.19 4.06 -3.93
C VAL A 396 9.37 3.20 -3.51
N GLU A 397 9.29 1.90 -3.74
CA GLU A 397 10.32 0.90 -3.40
C GLU A 397 10.61 -0.03 -4.58
N ASP A 398 11.72 -0.79 -4.48
CA ASP A 398 11.97 -1.90 -5.40
C ASP A 398 11.00 -3.05 -5.14
N GLN A 399 10.12 -3.28 -6.10
CA GLN A 399 9.06 -4.27 -6.01
C GLN A 399 9.54 -5.73 -6.13
N ARG A 400 10.80 -5.97 -6.47
CA ARG A 400 11.38 -7.32 -6.69
C ARG A 400 12.03 -7.91 -5.45
N ILE A 401 12.51 -7.06 -4.53
CA ILE A 401 13.31 -7.47 -3.37
C ILE A 401 12.53 -7.29 -2.05
N ALA A 402 11.63 -6.32 -1.98
CA ALA A 402 10.89 -6.01 -0.76
C ALA A 402 9.65 -6.91 -0.58
N ASN A 403 9.39 -7.38 0.65
CA ASN A 403 8.09 -7.96 1.04
C ASN A 403 7.05 -6.86 1.28
N TRP A 404 6.86 -5.96 0.31
CA TRP A 404 5.96 -4.80 0.43
C TRP A 404 4.47 -5.18 0.40
N ASN A 405 4.16 -6.42 -0.01
CA ASN A 405 2.81 -6.98 -0.13
C ASN A 405 2.25 -7.54 1.18
N GLU A 406 3.09 -7.77 2.18
CA GLU A 406 2.69 -8.34 3.47
C GLU A 406 2.24 -7.21 4.40
N VAL A 407 0.94 -7.20 4.73
CA VAL A 407 0.34 -6.20 5.60
C VAL A 407 -0.51 -6.83 6.68
N ASN A 408 -0.61 -6.17 7.83
CA ASN A 408 -1.53 -6.60 8.89
C ASN A 408 -3.00 -6.25 8.55
N MET A 409 -3.94 -6.53 9.47
CA MET A 409 -5.37 -6.27 9.27
C MET A 409 -5.74 -4.80 9.03
N TYR A 410 -4.85 -3.86 9.36
CA TYR A 410 -5.00 -2.42 9.12
C TYR A 410 -4.22 -1.92 7.90
N GLY A 411 -3.57 -2.82 7.16
CA GLY A 411 -2.71 -2.46 6.05
C GLY A 411 -1.30 -2.03 6.46
N TRP A 412 -0.93 -2.14 7.74
CA TRP A 412 0.37 -1.65 8.22
C TRP A 412 1.49 -2.61 7.87
N ARG A 413 2.68 -2.04 7.63
CA ARG A 413 3.92 -2.77 7.35
C ARG A 413 5.15 -1.91 7.70
N SER A 414 6.34 -2.49 7.56
CA SER A 414 7.60 -1.75 7.58
C SER A 414 7.98 -1.25 6.17
N ILE A 415 8.67 -0.12 6.12
CA ILE A 415 9.31 0.40 4.91
C ILE A 415 10.70 -0.23 4.73
N HIS A 416 11.09 -0.50 3.49
CA HIS A 416 12.44 -0.95 3.13
C HIS A 416 13.43 0.22 3.22
N SER A 417 14.72 -0.09 3.48
CA SER A 417 15.77 0.93 3.70
C SER A 417 16.03 1.85 2.49
N THR A 418 15.68 1.40 1.30
CA THR A 418 15.83 2.14 0.03
C THR A 418 14.54 2.82 -0.44
N GLY A 419 13.47 2.80 0.37
CA GLY A 419 12.20 3.42 0.02
C GLY A 419 12.29 4.93 -0.10
N ILE A 420 11.70 5.47 -1.17
CA ILE A 420 11.59 6.90 -1.43
C ILE A 420 10.19 7.35 -1.01
N ILE A 421 10.12 8.36 -0.15
CA ILE A 421 8.85 8.93 0.34
C ILE A 421 8.57 10.24 -0.39
N GLY A 422 7.36 10.36 -0.92
CA GLY A 422 6.83 11.57 -1.57
C GLY A 422 6.62 12.75 -0.63
N ALA A 423 6.30 13.91 -1.20
CA ALA A 423 5.80 15.02 -0.40
C ALA A 423 4.44 14.66 0.24
N PRO A 424 4.19 15.04 1.51
CA PRO A 424 2.89 14.85 2.14
C PRO A 424 1.77 15.57 1.38
N SER A 425 0.60 14.96 1.37
CA SER A 425 -0.63 15.57 0.87
C SER A 425 -0.98 16.86 1.63
N PRO A 426 -1.87 17.70 1.09
CA PRO A 426 -2.57 18.70 1.89
C PRO A 426 -3.18 18.09 3.16
N ILE A 427 -3.23 18.89 4.23
CA ILE A 427 -3.59 18.44 5.58
C ILE A 427 -5.11 18.29 5.73
N ALA A 428 -5.54 17.22 6.38
CA ALA A 428 -6.87 17.09 6.96
C ALA A 428 -6.82 17.26 8.48
N THR A 429 -7.77 17.98 9.06
CA THR A 429 -7.83 18.24 10.50
C THR A 429 -9.05 17.56 11.12
N THR A 430 -8.87 16.94 12.28
CA THR A 430 -9.96 16.29 13.04
C THR A 430 -9.72 16.37 14.54
N THR A 431 -10.75 16.20 15.35
CA THR A 431 -10.65 16.09 16.81
C THR A 431 -11.18 14.73 17.26
N THR A 432 -10.40 13.99 18.04
CA THR A 432 -10.81 12.71 18.63
C THR A 432 -11.92 12.92 19.67
N LEU A 433 -12.68 11.86 19.97
CA LEU A 433 -13.70 11.92 21.00
C LEU A 433 -13.09 11.90 22.40
N TYR A 434 -13.87 12.33 23.41
CA TYR A 434 -13.48 12.15 24.80
C TYR A 434 -13.76 10.73 25.30
N TYR A 435 -14.86 10.12 24.86
CA TYR A 435 -15.19 8.70 25.06
C TYR A 435 -15.84 8.10 23.81
N ASP A 436 -15.68 6.80 23.61
CA ASP A 436 -16.38 6.06 22.55
C ASP A 436 -17.86 5.81 22.91
N ILE A 437 -18.16 5.66 24.20
CA ILE A 437 -19.53 5.67 24.75
C ILE A 437 -19.55 6.63 25.93
N GLN A 438 -20.55 7.51 26.02
CA GLN A 438 -20.70 8.40 27.17
C GLN A 438 -22.17 8.63 27.54
N PHE A 439 -22.53 8.19 28.74
CA PHE A 439 -23.78 8.51 29.42
C PHE A 439 -23.43 9.09 30.80
N SER A 440 -23.46 10.42 30.93
CA SER A 440 -23.25 11.10 32.23
C SER A 440 -24.42 10.88 33.19
N THR A 441 -25.62 10.77 32.62
CA THR A 441 -26.88 10.38 33.26
C THR A 441 -27.74 9.66 32.20
N PHE A 442 -28.79 8.98 32.62
CA PHE A 442 -29.74 8.33 31.74
C PHE A 442 -31.07 9.08 31.75
N SER A 443 -31.51 9.50 30.57
CA SER A 443 -32.76 10.21 30.30
C SER A 443 -33.61 9.44 29.29
N ALA A 444 -34.85 9.84 28.98
CA ALA A 444 -35.59 9.19 27.90
C ALA A 444 -34.82 9.26 26.57
N SER A 445 -34.21 10.41 26.27
CA SER A 445 -33.40 10.65 25.07
C SER A 445 -32.22 9.67 24.93
N SER A 446 -31.72 9.12 26.04
CA SER A 446 -30.60 8.16 26.06
C SER A 446 -30.97 6.76 25.56
N THR A 447 -32.28 6.45 25.46
CA THR A 447 -32.78 5.16 24.98
C THR A 447 -33.01 5.13 23.47
N PHE A 448 -33.08 6.30 22.82
CA PHE A 448 -33.36 6.35 21.38
C PHE A 448 -32.12 6.01 20.56
N ASN A 449 -32.32 5.24 19.51
CA ASN A 449 -31.28 4.96 18.54
C ASN A 449 -30.88 6.26 17.81
N LYS A 450 -29.75 6.84 18.21
CA LYS A 450 -29.13 7.99 17.54
C LYS A 450 -28.23 7.41 16.45
N SER A 451 -28.72 7.36 15.22
CA SER A 451 -28.00 6.77 14.09
C SER A 451 -26.56 7.29 14.00
N ALA A 452 -25.61 6.37 13.88
CA ALA A 452 -24.17 6.63 13.80
C ALA A 452 -23.67 7.25 12.49
N ILE A 453 -24.53 7.33 11.47
CA ILE A 453 -24.12 7.70 10.12
C ILE A 453 -24.01 9.22 10.07
N TYR A 454 -22.87 9.74 10.52
CA TYR A 454 -22.44 11.09 10.19
C TYR A 454 -22.21 11.19 8.68
N ASN A 455 -22.32 12.40 8.11
CA ASN A 455 -22.02 12.66 6.70
C ASN A 455 -20.62 12.18 6.26
N SER A 456 -19.69 11.96 7.19
CA SER A 456 -18.32 11.49 6.97
C SER A 456 -18.06 10.05 7.44
N SER A 457 -19.04 9.16 7.37
CA SER A 457 -18.86 7.73 7.69
C SER A 457 -18.38 6.93 6.47
N THR A 458 -17.33 6.12 6.61
CA THR A 458 -16.82 5.24 5.54
C THR A 458 -16.73 3.80 6.04
N LEU A 459 -16.48 2.84 5.14
CA LEU A 459 -16.12 1.49 5.53
C LEU A 459 -14.66 1.47 5.99
N GLY A 460 -14.40 1.32 7.29
CA GLY A 460 -13.07 1.22 7.88
C GLY A 460 -12.35 -0.08 7.53
N PRO A 461 -11.03 -0.18 7.76
CA PRO A 461 -10.18 -1.33 7.37
C PRO A 461 -10.64 -2.67 7.95
N THR A 462 -11.39 -2.63 9.05
CA THR A 462 -11.93 -3.79 9.76
C THR A 462 -13.36 -4.16 9.38
N GLY A 463 -13.97 -3.48 8.41
CA GLY A 463 -15.36 -3.75 7.99
C GLY A 463 -16.43 -2.95 8.73
N ASP A 464 -16.02 -1.99 9.58
CA ASP A 464 -16.94 -1.19 10.37
C ASP A 464 -17.29 0.13 9.69
N VAL A 465 -18.53 0.61 9.90
CA VAL A 465 -18.99 1.90 9.37
C VAL A 465 -19.46 2.80 10.51
N GLY A 466 -19.03 4.07 10.50
CA GLY A 466 -19.46 5.13 11.42
C GLY A 466 -18.50 5.41 12.57
N GLY A 467 -18.44 6.65 13.05
CA GLY A 467 -17.64 7.03 14.25
C GLY A 467 -18.20 6.45 15.54
N GLN A 468 -17.48 6.60 16.65
CA GLN A 468 -17.98 6.23 17.98
C GLN A 468 -18.85 7.38 18.56
N GLY A 469 -19.44 7.18 19.74
CA GLY A 469 -20.33 8.13 20.41
C GLY A 469 -21.68 7.52 20.79
N SER A 470 -22.46 8.16 21.66
CA SER A 470 -23.64 7.53 22.28
C SER A 470 -24.82 7.29 21.31
N HIS A 471 -24.88 6.09 20.70
CA HIS A 471 -25.94 5.64 19.78
C HIS A 471 -27.29 5.30 20.44
N GLY A 472 -27.43 5.51 21.75
CA GLY A 472 -28.61 5.07 22.50
C GLY A 472 -28.43 3.71 23.14
N LEU A 473 -29.53 3.11 23.62
CA LEU A 473 -29.53 1.84 24.35
C LEU A 473 -30.71 0.97 23.93
N VAL A 474 -30.47 -0.34 23.81
CA VAL A 474 -31.52 -1.36 23.64
C VAL A 474 -31.86 -1.89 25.03
N LEU A 475 -33.10 -1.73 25.47
CA LEU A 475 -33.58 -2.17 26.77
C LEU A 475 -34.44 -3.45 26.61
N LEU A 476 -34.21 -4.45 27.44
CA LEU A 476 -34.87 -5.76 27.40
C LEU A 476 -35.38 -6.18 28.77
N GLY A 477 -36.41 -7.03 28.78
CA GLY A 477 -36.98 -7.61 30.00
C GLY A 477 -37.63 -6.54 30.88
N HIS A 478 -37.09 -6.33 32.07
CA HIS A 478 -37.57 -5.35 33.03
C HIS A 478 -36.69 -4.09 33.09
N ALA A 479 -35.67 -4.00 32.23
CA ALA A 479 -34.78 -2.84 32.20
C ALA A 479 -35.53 -1.59 31.69
N ASN A 480 -35.31 -0.47 32.36
CA ASN A 480 -35.92 0.80 32.04
C ASN A 480 -35.06 2.00 32.47
N VAL A 481 -35.47 3.21 32.12
CA VAL A 481 -34.92 4.44 32.71
C VAL A 481 -35.67 4.69 34.02
N GLN A 482 -34.98 5.14 35.07
CA GLN A 482 -35.63 5.46 36.33
C GLN A 482 -36.84 6.39 36.12
N ASN A 483 -37.93 6.12 36.84
CA ASN A 483 -39.26 6.75 36.69
C ASN A 483 -40.04 6.40 35.40
N CYS A 484 -39.47 5.61 34.49
CA CYS A 484 -40.15 5.01 33.33
C CYS A 484 -40.40 3.53 33.62
N ASN A 485 -41.61 3.07 33.95
CA ASN A 485 -41.85 1.62 34.10
C ASN A 485 -43.21 1.20 33.51
N SER A 486 -43.62 -0.06 33.72
CA SER A 486 -44.85 -0.59 33.11
C SER A 486 -46.13 0.12 33.58
N THR A 487 -46.07 0.83 34.70
CA THR A 487 -47.19 1.57 35.31
C THR A 487 -46.95 3.07 35.35
N SER A 488 -45.82 3.58 34.84
CA SER A 488 -45.46 5.00 34.90
C SER A 488 -44.78 5.47 33.62
N ILE A 489 -45.19 6.65 33.17
CA ILE A 489 -44.59 7.37 32.06
C ILE A 489 -43.76 8.49 32.68
N CYS A 490 -42.52 8.68 32.22
CA CYS A 490 -41.71 9.83 32.58
C CYS A 490 -41.47 10.73 31.36
N CYS A 491 -40.94 11.92 31.64
CA CYS A 491 -40.65 12.92 30.62
C CYS A 491 -39.28 13.60 30.77
N ASP A 492 -38.56 13.81 29.67
CA ASP A 492 -37.46 14.76 29.55
C ASP A 492 -38.03 16.15 29.22
N ARG A 493 -37.73 17.15 30.07
CA ARG A 493 -38.21 18.52 29.87
C ARG A 493 -37.20 19.39 29.14
N ASN A 494 -37.66 20.27 28.26
CA ASN A 494 -36.84 21.31 27.64
C ASN A 494 -36.60 22.52 28.55
N ALA A 495 -35.85 23.49 28.05
CA ALA A 495 -35.55 24.74 28.73
C ALA A 495 -36.80 25.54 29.18
N ASN A 496 -37.94 25.34 28.49
CA ASN A 496 -39.22 25.99 28.82
C ASN A 496 -40.09 25.14 29.75
N GLY A 497 -39.58 24.01 30.26
CA GLY A 497 -40.30 23.10 31.16
C GLY A 497 -41.34 22.22 30.46
N GLN A 498 -41.42 22.25 29.13
CA GLN A 498 -42.33 21.41 28.35
C GLN A 498 -41.71 20.03 28.10
N CYS A 499 -42.56 19.04 27.87
CA CYS A 499 -42.12 17.67 27.62
C CYS A 499 -41.62 17.49 26.19
N ASP A 500 -40.32 17.24 26.01
CA ASP A 500 -39.72 16.95 24.69
C ASP A 500 -39.79 15.45 24.37
N TRP A 501 -39.47 14.60 25.34
CA TRP A 501 -39.42 13.15 25.17
C TRP A 501 -40.12 12.45 26.30
N THR A 502 -40.95 11.45 26.00
CA THR A 502 -41.53 10.56 27.01
C THR A 502 -40.95 9.17 26.87
N CYS A 503 -40.70 8.51 28.00
CA CYS A 503 -40.43 7.08 28.05
C CYS A 503 -41.59 6.39 28.77
N ALA A 504 -42.01 5.24 28.24
CA ALA A 504 -42.89 4.29 28.92
C ALA A 504 -42.39 2.87 28.65
N ALA A 505 -42.42 1.98 29.65
CA ALA A 505 -42.23 0.55 29.40
C ALA A 505 -43.59 -0.05 29.04
N LEU A 506 -43.77 -0.61 27.84
CA LEU A 506 -45.05 -1.21 27.44
C LEU A 506 -45.10 -2.70 27.85
N PRO A 507 -46.15 -3.17 28.55
CA PRO A 507 -46.37 -4.59 28.72
C PRO A 507 -46.73 -5.21 27.36
N THR A 508 -45.99 -6.24 26.95
CA THR A 508 -46.39 -7.07 25.80
C THR A 508 -47.53 -7.99 26.23
N THR A 509 -48.57 -8.08 25.40
CA THR A 509 -49.74 -8.92 25.62
C THR A 509 -49.44 -10.39 25.31
N LYS A 510 -48.57 -11.05 26.10
CA LYS A 510 -48.53 -12.50 26.38
C LYS A 510 -47.27 -12.87 27.18
N PRO A 511 -47.37 -13.63 28.29
CA PRO A 511 -46.20 -14.11 29.02
C PRO A 511 -45.60 -15.32 28.30
N THR A 512 -44.50 -15.12 27.59
CA THR A 512 -43.56 -16.18 27.22
C THR A 512 -42.15 -15.68 27.56
N ASN A 513 -41.26 -16.57 27.99
CA ASN A 513 -39.91 -16.32 28.52
C ASN A 513 -38.91 -15.66 27.54
N SER A 514 -39.39 -14.92 26.54
CA SER A 514 -38.60 -14.19 25.54
C SER A 514 -39.30 -12.89 25.10
N SER A 515 -40.02 -12.23 26.00
CA SER A 515 -40.70 -10.95 25.71
C SER A 515 -39.70 -9.78 25.69
N SER A 516 -39.29 -9.40 24.48
CA SER A 516 -38.57 -8.16 24.18
C SER A 516 -39.47 -6.92 24.42
N LEU A 517 -38.94 -5.91 25.11
CA LEU A 517 -39.56 -4.58 25.27
C LEU A 517 -39.35 -3.76 23.97
N THR A 518 -39.97 -4.15 22.87
CA THR A 518 -39.91 -3.35 21.63
C THR A 518 -41.07 -2.38 21.56
N GLY A 519 -40.87 -1.14 22.03
CA GLY A 519 -41.76 -0.04 21.67
C GLY A 519 -41.72 1.20 22.56
N ILE A 520 -40.65 1.98 22.55
CA ILE A 520 -40.69 3.39 22.97
C ILE A 520 -41.21 4.20 21.77
N ARG A 521 -42.39 4.82 21.87
CA ARG A 521 -42.93 5.68 20.80
C ARG A 521 -42.39 7.11 20.92
N ASN A 522 -42.08 7.69 19.77
CA ASN A 522 -41.73 9.09 19.60
C ASN A 522 -42.93 10.01 19.94
N SER A 523 -42.75 10.94 20.88
CA SER A 523 -43.83 11.79 21.43
C SER A 523 -44.11 13.06 20.60
N THR A 524 -43.83 13.07 19.31
CA THR A 524 -44.55 14.00 18.42
C THR A 524 -45.98 13.53 18.16
N THR A 525 -46.37 12.34 18.64
CA THR A 525 -47.67 11.69 18.33
C THR A 525 -48.49 11.24 19.55
N ILE A 526 -47.98 11.38 20.78
CA ILE A 526 -48.77 11.08 21.99
C ILE A 526 -49.37 12.40 22.50
N ASN A 527 -50.66 12.62 22.20
CA ASN A 527 -51.45 13.60 22.91
C ASN A 527 -51.60 13.13 24.36
N VAL A 528 -50.66 13.52 25.23
CA VAL A 528 -50.83 13.36 26.68
C VAL A 528 -52.03 14.21 27.08
N PRO A 529 -53.12 13.63 27.60
CA PRO A 529 -54.28 14.40 28.03
C PRO A 529 -53.82 15.44 29.06
N SER A 530 -54.29 16.68 28.93
CA SER A 530 -53.99 17.79 29.84
C SER A 530 -54.42 17.56 31.30
N SER A 531 -55.02 16.41 31.60
CA SER A 531 -55.44 15.95 32.93
C SER A 531 -54.51 14.95 33.61
N MET A 532 -53.38 14.55 33.00
CA MET A 532 -52.35 13.78 33.72
C MET A 532 -51.49 14.71 34.58
N LEU A 533 -51.46 14.42 35.89
CA LEU A 533 -50.55 14.95 36.92
C LEU A 533 -49.12 15.15 36.39
N PRO A 534 -48.31 16.08 36.95
CA PRO A 534 -47.00 16.40 36.40
C PRO A 534 -46.16 15.12 36.28
N LEU A 535 -45.85 14.72 35.04
CA LEU A 535 -45.03 13.54 34.76
C LEU A 535 -43.68 13.69 35.48
N PRO A 536 -43.19 12.63 36.14
CA PRO A 536 -41.87 12.64 36.76
C PRO A 536 -40.79 12.81 35.68
N LEU A 537 -39.66 13.41 36.06
CA LEU A 537 -38.50 13.49 35.19
C LEU A 537 -37.96 12.09 34.91
N CYS A 538 -37.62 11.79 33.65
CA CYS A 538 -36.91 10.55 33.35
C CYS A 538 -35.50 10.59 33.94
N GLY A 539 -35.07 9.45 34.47
CA GLY A 539 -33.75 9.27 35.04
C GLY A 539 -33.67 9.61 36.52
N PRO A 540 -32.45 9.86 37.04
CA PRO A 540 -31.18 9.95 36.30
C PRO A 540 -30.50 8.61 36.01
N ALA A 541 -31.05 7.47 36.45
CA ALA A 541 -30.41 6.17 36.36
C ALA A 541 -31.00 5.25 35.28
N LEU A 542 -30.17 4.35 34.76
CA LEU A 542 -30.56 3.17 34.00
C LEU A 542 -30.84 2.04 35.00
N ARG A 543 -32.08 1.58 35.06
CA ARG A 543 -32.52 0.56 36.02
C ARG A 543 -32.64 -0.78 35.33
N LEU A 544 -31.88 -1.78 35.78
CA LEU A 544 -31.92 -3.13 35.24
C LEU A 544 -33.12 -3.91 35.80
N THR A 545 -33.41 -3.77 37.09
CA THR A 545 -34.62 -4.29 37.73
C THR A 545 -35.14 -3.34 38.83
N GLY A 546 -36.43 -3.42 39.12
CA GLY A 546 -37.02 -2.83 40.32
C GLY A 546 -36.87 -3.72 41.56
N SER A 547 -37.41 -3.26 42.69
CA SER A 547 -37.49 -4.02 43.94
C SER A 547 -38.74 -4.90 43.96
N PHE A 548 -38.76 -5.94 43.12
CA PHE A 548 -39.81 -6.96 43.10
C PHE A 548 -39.22 -8.36 42.82
N PRO A 549 -39.91 -9.44 43.18
CA PRO A 549 -39.50 -10.81 42.85
C PRO A 549 -39.43 -11.08 41.34
N TYR A 550 -38.56 -12.01 40.95
CA TYR A 550 -38.51 -12.60 39.59
C TYR A 550 -38.36 -11.61 38.44
N LEU A 551 -37.69 -10.48 38.67
CA LEU A 551 -37.37 -9.54 37.60
C LEU A 551 -36.06 -9.94 36.93
N THR A 552 -35.97 -9.65 35.64
CA THR A 552 -34.77 -9.85 34.84
C THR A 552 -34.73 -8.78 33.77
N GLY A 553 -33.63 -8.06 33.65
CA GLY A 553 -33.45 -7.00 32.66
C GLY A 553 -32.06 -7.04 32.04
N ALA A 554 -31.99 -6.59 30.79
CA ALA A 554 -30.74 -6.44 30.06
C ALA A 554 -30.74 -5.14 29.27
N VAL A 555 -29.55 -4.56 29.11
CA VAL A 555 -29.34 -3.30 28.38
C VAL A 555 -28.11 -3.45 27.51
N TRP A 556 -28.27 -3.20 26.21
CA TRP A 556 -27.18 -3.30 25.25
C TRP A 556 -26.93 -1.96 24.57
N TYR A 557 -25.66 -1.61 24.43
CA TYR A 557 -25.29 -0.59 23.47
C TYR A 557 -25.46 -1.16 22.06
N PRO A 558 -26.17 -0.47 21.14
CA PRO A 558 -26.69 -1.07 19.91
C PRO A 558 -25.61 -1.41 18.87
N ARG A 559 -24.35 -1.04 19.12
CA ARG A 559 -23.24 -1.20 18.19
C ARG A 559 -22.11 -2.00 18.83
N GLY A 560 -21.53 -2.94 18.08
CA GLY A 560 -20.33 -3.65 18.50
C GLY A 560 -19.14 -2.69 18.68
N MET A 561 -18.43 -2.83 19.79
CA MET A 561 -17.25 -2.03 20.14
C MET A 561 -15.98 -2.86 20.03
N ASN A 562 -14.87 -2.23 19.65
CA ASN A 562 -13.58 -2.92 19.66
C ASN A 562 -13.18 -3.22 21.10
N VAL A 563 -12.95 -4.50 21.38
CA VAL A 563 -12.53 -5.00 22.70
C VAL A 563 -11.22 -5.78 22.62
N ARG A 564 -10.83 -6.19 21.40
CA ARG A 564 -9.60 -6.94 21.14
C ARG A 564 -8.34 -6.17 21.52
N GLU A 565 -8.27 -4.89 21.16
CA GLU A 565 -7.05 -4.06 21.28
C GLU A 565 -6.98 -3.31 22.62
N GLY A 566 -7.54 -3.94 23.65
CA GLY A 566 -7.72 -3.34 24.96
C GLY A 566 -8.89 -2.36 25.04
N PHE A 567 -9.48 -2.27 26.22
CA PHE A 567 -10.54 -1.32 26.51
C PHE A 567 -10.52 -0.87 27.96
N THR A 568 -11.20 0.23 28.23
CA THR A 568 -11.59 0.64 29.57
C THR A 568 -13.06 1.01 29.58
N THR A 569 -13.81 0.48 30.54
CA THR A 569 -15.19 0.87 30.81
C THR A 569 -15.30 1.35 32.24
N THR A 570 -16.04 2.43 32.47
CA THR A 570 -16.32 2.94 33.82
C THR A 570 -17.80 3.15 33.99
N PHE A 571 -18.34 2.80 35.15
CA PHE A 571 -19.72 3.09 35.48
C PHE A 571 -19.87 3.21 36.99
N ALA A 572 -20.83 4.02 37.42
CA ALA A 572 -21.27 4.06 38.81
C ALA A 572 -22.58 3.29 38.94
N PHE A 573 -22.74 2.52 40.02
CA PHE A 573 -23.98 1.82 40.31
C PHE A 573 -24.45 2.08 41.74
N ARG A 574 -25.74 1.85 41.97
CA ARG A 574 -26.39 1.90 43.28
C ARG A 574 -27.40 0.76 43.38
N LEU A 575 -27.25 -0.04 44.42
CA LEU A 575 -28.24 -1.04 44.81
C LEU A 575 -29.12 -0.43 45.92
N SER A 576 -30.44 -0.56 45.81
CA SER A 576 -31.33 0.08 46.78
C SER A 576 -32.66 -0.66 46.95
N ASN A 577 -33.41 -0.28 47.99
CA ASN A 577 -34.69 -0.88 48.36
C ASN A 577 -34.63 -2.42 48.41
N PRO A 578 -33.72 -3.02 49.18
CA PRO A 578 -33.67 -4.46 49.34
C PRO A 578 -34.93 -5.01 50.02
N SER A 579 -35.27 -6.26 49.72
CA SER A 579 -36.26 -7.04 50.45
C SER A 579 -35.86 -7.27 51.91
N PHE A 580 -36.85 -7.59 52.75
CA PHE A 580 -36.61 -8.12 54.09
C PHE A 580 -36.55 -9.65 54.04
N HIS A 581 -35.42 -10.22 54.46
CA HIS A 581 -35.23 -11.66 54.49
C HIS A 581 -35.01 -12.13 55.94
N CYS A 582 -35.79 -13.12 56.38
CA CYS A 582 -35.70 -13.71 57.72
C CYS A 582 -35.29 -15.18 57.61
N LYS A 583 -34.15 -15.56 58.20
CA LYS A 583 -33.64 -16.95 58.12
C LYS A 583 -34.33 -17.90 59.11
N ILE A 584 -34.80 -17.37 60.25
CA ILE A 584 -35.45 -18.14 61.32
C ILE A 584 -36.66 -17.33 61.81
N MET A 585 -37.84 -17.93 61.72
CA MET A 585 -39.07 -17.50 62.38
C MET A 585 -39.27 -18.44 63.57
N ASP A 586 -38.69 -18.13 64.72
CA ASP A 586 -39.04 -18.80 65.99
C ASP A 586 -39.71 -17.76 66.88
N ASP A 587 -40.75 -18.18 67.61
CA ASP A 587 -41.77 -17.35 68.30
C ASP A 587 -41.19 -16.36 69.33
N VAL A 588 -39.87 -16.41 69.57
CA VAL A 588 -39.17 -15.64 70.61
C VAL A 588 -38.10 -14.70 70.02
N ALA A 589 -37.60 -14.91 68.79
CA ALA A 589 -36.63 -14.00 68.15
C ALA A 589 -36.54 -14.19 66.61
N THR A 590 -37.08 -13.22 65.86
CA THR A 590 -36.96 -13.18 64.39
C THR A 590 -35.60 -12.61 63.97
N HIS A 591 -34.77 -13.42 63.31
CA HIS A 591 -33.51 -12.95 62.70
C HIS A 591 -33.76 -12.47 61.27
N CYS A 592 -34.30 -11.25 61.15
CA CYS A 592 -34.55 -10.59 59.88
C CYS A 592 -33.43 -9.60 59.56
N ARG A 593 -32.95 -9.58 58.31
CA ARG A 593 -32.02 -8.58 57.80
C ARG A 593 -32.57 -8.02 56.49
N SER A 594 -32.41 -6.71 56.33
CA SER A 594 -32.56 -6.05 55.04
C SER A 594 -31.48 -6.60 54.10
N ARG A 595 -31.86 -7.41 53.12
CA ARG A 595 -30.93 -8.05 52.18
C ARG A 595 -31.61 -8.26 50.84
N GLY A 596 -31.00 -7.75 49.79
CA GLY A 596 -31.43 -7.95 48.42
C GLY A 596 -30.64 -9.06 47.73
N GLY A 597 -31.12 -9.46 46.56
CA GLY A 597 -30.48 -10.41 45.67
C GLY A 597 -31.09 -10.28 44.27
N ASP A 598 -30.53 -10.89 43.24
CA ASP A 598 -29.31 -11.72 43.28
C ASP A 598 -28.08 -10.88 42.92
N GLY A 599 -28.21 -9.96 41.96
CA GLY A 599 -27.15 -9.02 41.60
C GLY A 599 -27.30 -8.51 40.17
N PHE A 600 -26.21 -7.96 39.65
CA PHE A 600 -26.11 -7.52 38.25
C PHE A 600 -24.75 -7.84 37.66
N ALA A 601 -24.59 -7.64 36.35
CA ALA A 601 -23.33 -7.89 35.67
C ALA A 601 -23.08 -6.90 34.53
N PHE A 602 -21.79 -6.64 34.23
CA PHE A 602 -21.35 -6.08 32.96
C PHE A 602 -20.99 -7.22 32.02
N VAL A 603 -21.52 -7.18 30.79
CA VAL A 603 -21.41 -8.30 29.86
C VAL A 603 -20.84 -7.85 28.53
N ILE A 604 -19.89 -8.64 28.03
CA ILE A 604 -19.36 -8.59 26.67
C ILE A 604 -19.88 -9.83 25.96
N GLN A 605 -20.66 -9.67 24.90
CA GLN A 605 -21.19 -10.80 24.14
C GLN A 605 -21.22 -10.51 22.66
N ASN A 606 -21.21 -11.56 21.85
CA ASN A 606 -21.22 -11.40 20.40
C ASN A 606 -22.20 -12.35 19.71
N VAL A 607 -23.48 -12.20 20.07
CA VAL A 607 -24.64 -12.81 19.43
C VAL A 607 -25.49 -11.73 18.74
N ASP A 608 -26.23 -10.93 19.50
CA ASP A 608 -27.01 -9.78 19.02
C ASP A 608 -27.48 -8.90 20.21
N THR A 609 -28.17 -7.80 19.95
CA THR A 609 -28.66 -6.88 21.01
C THR A 609 -30.00 -7.29 21.63
N SER A 610 -30.51 -8.49 21.33
CA SER A 610 -31.75 -9.05 21.87
C SER A 610 -31.52 -10.06 23.00
N GLN A 611 -30.27 -10.30 23.37
CA GLN A 611 -29.89 -11.30 24.38
C GLN A 611 -30.34 -10.92 25.80
N ILE A 612 -30.97 -11.86 26.48
CA ILE A 612 -31.26 -11.81 27.92
C ILE A 612 -31.21 -13.23 28.46
N GLY A 613 -30.41 -13.45 29.50
CA GLY A 613 -30.23 -14.75 30.14
C GLY A 613 -31.29 -15.05 31.21
N ASN A 614 -31.06 -16.13 31.95
CA ASN A 614 -31.93 -16.58 33.03
C ASN A 614 -31.90 -15.59 34.22
N GLY A 615 -33.06 -15.38 34.84
CA GLY A 615 -33.22 -14.58 36.05
C GLY A 615 -32.74 -15.27 37.33
N GLY A 616 -33.02 -14.66 38.49
CA GLY A 616 -32.56 -15.16 39.77
C GLY A 616 -31.02 -15.16 39.88
N SER A 617 -30.47 -16.26 40.40
CA SER A 617 -29.03 -16.54 40.47
C SER A 617 -28.33 -16.69 39.11
N GLY A 618 -29.04 -16.51 38.00
CA GLY A 618 -28.45 -16.32 36.67
C GLY A 618 -28.09 -14.87 36.33
N LEU A 619 -28.48 -13.89 37.17
CA LEU A 619 -28.22 -12.44 37.05
C LEU A 619 -28.55 -11.84 35.66
N GLY A 620 -29.44 -12.48 34.92
CA GLY A 620 -29.83 -12.09 33.57
C GLY A 620 -28.77 -12.37 32.50
N TYR A 621 -27.66 -13.04 32.82
CA TYR A 621 -26.63 -13.42 31.86
C TYR A 621 -26.49 -14.93 31.65
N ALA A 622 -26.82 -15.77 32.64
CA ALA A 622 -26.67 -17.22 32.53
C ALA A 622 -27.51 -17.77 31.37
N GLY A 623 -26.93 -18.67 30.58
CA GLY A 623 -27.55 -19.25 29.39
C GLY A 623 -27.20 -18.54 28.08
N MET A 624 -26.68 -17.31 28.11
CA MET A 624 -26.24 -16.61 26.89
C MET A 624 -25.04 -17.31 26.24
N ALA A 625 -25.04 -17.39 24.92
CA ALA A 625 -23.91 -17.92 24.17
C ALA A 625 -22.85 -16.84 23.95
N ASN A 626 -21.61 -17.26 23.71
CA ASN A 626 -20.52 -16.41 23.24
C ASN A 626 -20.34 -15.12 24.07
N SER A 627 -20.11 -15.27 25.37
CA SER A 627 -20.07 -14.16 26.31
C SER A 627 -18.99 -14.29 27.39
N LEU A 628 -18.50 -13.14 27.83
CA LEU A 628 -17.67 -12.91 29.00
C LEU A 628 -18.40 -11.95 29.93
N THR A 629 -18.50 -12.31 31.20
CA THR A 629 -19.28 -11.55 32.19
C THR A 629 -18.43 -11.18 33.38
N ILE A 630 -18.62 -9.95 33.87
CA ILE A 630 -18.13 -9.49 35.17
C ILE A 630 -19.36 -9.34 36.07
N GLU A 631 -19.55 -10.26 37.01
CA GLU A 631 -20.68 -10.27 37.92
C GLU A 631 -20.40 -9.51 39.21
N PHE A 632 -21.45 -8.90 39.76
CA PHE A 632 -21.49 -8.24 41.06
C PHE A 632 -22.61 -8.91 41.84
N ASP A 633 -22.26 -9.97 42.55
CA ASP A 633 -23.20 -10.83 43.25
C ASP A 633 -23.40 -10.37 44.70
N THR A 634 -24.65 -10.36 45.14
CA THR A 634 -25.09 -9.93 46.47
C THR A 634 -25.81 -11.04 47.25
N TRP A 635 -25.97 -12.20 46.64
CA TRP A 635 -26.64 -13.35 47.21
C TRP A 635 -25.71 -14.57 47.23
N TYR A 636 -25.96 -15.47 48.18
CA TYR A 636 -25.17 -16.69 48.32
C TYR A 636 -26.00 -17.87 47.85
N ASN A 637 -25.63 -18.45 46.70
CA ASN A 637 -26.19 -19.70 46.21
C ASN A 637 -25.19 -20.86 46.44
N PRO A 638 -25.39 -21.70 47.48
CA PRO A 638 -24.47 -22.81 47.78
C PRO A 638 -24.35 -23.79 46.61
N ASP A 639 -25.44 -24.00 45.86
CA ASP A 639 -25.48 -24.91 44.71
C ASP A 639 -24.67 -24.41 43.51
N LEU A 640 -24.27 -23.12 43.51
CA LEU A 640 -23.43 -22.51 42.48
C LEU A 640 -21.96 -22.39 42.91
N LEU A 641 -21.62 -22.90 44.10
CA LEU A 641 -20.30 -22.76 44.73
C LEU A 641 -19.90 -21.30 44.97
N ASP A 642 -20.88 -20.44 45.23
CA ASP A 642 -20.65 -19.03 45.52
C ASP A 642 -19.82 -18.83 46.78
N ARG A 643 -19.24 -17.64 46.89
CA ARG A 643 -18.68 -17.16 48.15
C ARG A 643 -19.83 -16.70 49.06
N TYR A 644 -19.67 -16.89 50.37
CA TYR A 644 -20.74 -16.56 51.33
C TYR A 644 -21.07 -15.06 51.41
N GLU A 645 -20.05 -14.21 51.20
CA GLU A 645 -20.16 -12.75 51.16
C GLU A 645 -20.46 -12.25 49.74
N ASN A 646 -20.87 -10.99 49.62
CA ASN A 646 -20.92 -10.31 48.32
C ASN A 646 -19.57 -10.47 47.62
N HIS A 647 -19.59 -10.74 46.32
CA HIS A 647 -18.39 -11.01 45.56
C HIS A 647 -18.47 -10.48 44.14
N ILE A 648 -17.29 -10.30 43.54
CA ILE A 648 -17.15 -10.01 42.12
C ILE A 648 -16.47 -11.21 41.47
N SER A 649 -16.99 -11.65 40.33
CA SER A 649 -16.40 -12.74 39.56
C SER A 649 -16.32 -12.42 38.07
N VAL A 650 -15.34 -13.02 37.40
CA VAL A 650 -15.24 -13.02 35.95
C VAL A 650 -15.64 -14.40 35.44
N GLN A 651 -16.76 -14.50 34.73
CA GLN A 651 -17.38 -15.75 34.31
C GLN A 651 -17.28 -15.93 32.79
N THR A 652 -16.95 -17.13 32.31
CA THR A 652 -17.02 -17.48 30.89
C THR A 652 -17.06 -18.99 30.66
N ARG A 653 -17.65 -19.43 29.54
CA ARG A 653 -17.55 -20.82 29.06
C ARG A 653 -17.00 -20.90 27.64
N GLY A 654 -16.32 -19.84 27.21
CA GLY A 654 -15.81 -19.69 25.86
C GLY A 654 -16.94 -19.48 24.84
N PRO A 655 -16.58 -19.35 23.55
CA PRO A 655 -17.55 -19.07 22.49
C PRO A 655 -18.53 -20.21 22.23
N SER A 656 -18.13 -21.46 22.50
CA SER A 656 -18.86 -22.66 22.09
C SER A 656 -19.89 -23.15 23.11
N ALA A 657 -19.98 -22.54 24.29
CA ALA A 657 -20.92 -22.96 25.33
C ALA A 657 -21.65 -21.76 25.94
N SER A 658 -22.91 -21.99 26.33
CA SER A 658 -23.66 -21.01 27.10
C SER A 658 -23.00 -20.74 28.44
N ILE A 659 -22.82 -19.47 28.79
CA ILE A 659 -22.26 -19.03 30.07
C ILE A 659 -23.12 -19.50 31.25
N SER A 660 -22.49 -19.71 32.40
CA SER A 660 -23.13 -20.16 33.64
C SER A 660 -22.65 -19.30 34.79
N SER A 661 -23.51 -19.08 35.79
CA SER A 661 -23.14 -18.44 37.07
C SER A 661 -22.48 -19.38 38.08
N HIS A 662 -22.28 -20.65 37.72
CA HIS A 662 -21.64 -21.61 38.61
C HIS A 662 -20.14 -21.32 38.67
N HIS A 663 -19.60 -21.13 39.88
CA HIS A 663 -18.23 -20.67 40.13
C HIS A 663 -17.12 -21.63 39.66
N SER A 664 -17.47 -22.85 39.24
CA SER A 664 -16.52 -23.72 38.51
C SER A 664 -16.10 -23.16 37.15
N TYR A 665 -16.86 -22.22 36.58
CA TYR A 665 -16.58 -21.57 35.30
C TYR A 665 -16.08 -20.12 35.47
N SER A 666 -15.75 -19.74 36.70
CA SER A 666 -15.14 -18.46 37.02
C SER A 666 -13.66 -18.48 36.64
N LEU A 667 -13.17 -17.46 35.95
CA LEU A 667 -11.73 -17.22 35.76
C LEU A 667 -11.07 -16.68 37.03
N GLY A 668 -11.84 -16.18 37.98
CA GLY A 668 -11.38 -15.62 39.25
C GLY A 668 -12.50 -14.87 39.96
N ALA A 669 -12.45 -14.84 41.29
CA ALA A 669 -13.46 -14.19 42.12
C ALA A 669 -12.83 -13.59 43.38
N THR A 670 -13.37 -12.47 43.86
CA THR A 670 -12.92 -11.79 45.08
C THR A 670 -14.08 -11.46 46.01
N THR A 671 -13.84 -11.60 47.32
CA THR A 671 -14.71 -11.10 48.40
C THR A 671 -14.08 -9.91 49.12
N GLU A 672 -12.92 -9.41 48.65
CA GLU A 672 -12.21 -8.27 49.25
C GLU A 672 -12.86 -6.95 48.82
N ILE A 673 -14.17 -6.86 49.03
CA ILE A 673 -15.03 -5.76 48.63
C ILE A 673 -15.96 -5.36 49.79
N PRO A 674 -16.41 -4.10 49.85
CA PRO A 674 -17.42 -3.67 50.81
C PRO A 674 -18.81 -4.28 50.48
N ASP A 675 -19.76 -4.08 51.39
CA ASP A 675 -21.16 -4.44 51.13
C ASP A 675 -21.72 -3.60 49.98
N LEU A 676 -21.80 -4.22 48.79
CA LEU A 676 -22.32 -3.61 47.56
C LEU A 676 -23.75 -3.05 47.68
N THR A 677 -24.50 -3.44 48.71
CA THR A 677 -25.87 -2.96 48.96
C THR A 677 -25.94 -1.62 49.70
N ASP A 678 -24.80 -1.09 50.17
CA ASP A 678 -24.73 0.18 50.90
C ASP A 678 -23.92 1.24 50.15
N GLY A 679 -24.61 2.23 49.58
CA GLY A 679 -23.99 3.41 48.94
C GLY A 679 -23.91 3.36 47.42
N ILE A 680 -22.99 4.17 46.87
CA ILE A 680 -22.71 4.30 45.45
C ILE A 680 -21.27 3.85 45.21
N TYR A 681 -21.09 2.98 44.22
CA TYR A 681 -19.79 2.43 43.88
C TYR A 681 -19.41 2.81 42.45
N ASN A 682 -18.16 3.25 42.28
CA ASN A 682 -17.57 3.50 40.98
C ASN A 682 -16.75 2.28 40.56
N VAL A 683 -17.07 1.71 39.42
CA VAL A 683 -16.38 0.57 38.83
C VAL A 683 -15.57 1.05 37.65
N LYS A 684 -14.34 0.54 37.53
CA LYS A 684 -13.55 0.59 36.31
C LYS A 684 -13.08 -0.80 35.96
N ILE A 685 -13.39 -1.24 34.74
CA ILE A 685 -12.92 -2.51 34.17
C ILE A 685 -11.95 -2.16 33.06
N MET A 686 -10.76 -2.75 33.09
CA MET A 686 -9.71 -2.52 32.10
C MET A 686 -9.22 -3.84 31.55
N TYR A 687 -9.20 -3.97 30.23
CA TYR A 687 -8.54 -5.07 29.55
C TYR A 687 -7.28 -4.57 28.86
N THR A 688 -6.14 -5.18 29.17
CA THR A 688 -4.87 -4.98 28.45
C THR A 688 -4.59 -6.20 27.58
N PRO A 689 -4.31 -6.04 26.28
CA PRO A 689 -4.09 -7.17 25.36
C PRO A 689 -2.68 -7.77 25.47
N TYR A 690 -1.97 -7.46 26.55
CA TYR A 690 -0.67 -8.02 26.89
C TYR A 690 -0.63 -8.31 28.40
N PHE A 691 0.27 -9.20 28.79
CA PHE A 691 0.46 -9.66 30.15
C PHE A 691 1.93 -9.53 30.52
N THR A 692 2.22 -8.85 31.63
CA THR A 692 3.59 -8.73 32.13
C THR A 692 3.77 -9.55 33.41
N PRO A 693 4.98 -10.05 33.72
CA PRO A 693 5.24 -10.79 34.95
C PRO A 693 4.80 -10.04 36.21
N ASP A 694 4.99 -8.72 36.26
CA ASP A 694 4.60 -7.88 37.39
C ASP A 694 3.10 -7.91 37.69
N MET A 695 2.25 -8.16 36.70
CA MET A 695 0.81 -8.31 36.89
C MET A 695 0.49 -9.58 37.70
N ALA A 696 1.22 -10.67 37.47
CA ALA A 696 1.00 -11.96 38.13
C ALA A 696 1.29 -11.91 39.63
N PHE A 697 2.16 -11.01 40.08
CA PHE A 697 2.58 -10.88 41.48
C PHE A 697 1.77 -9.84 42.26
N LYS A 698 0.73 -9.24 41.68
CA LYS A 698 -0.17 -8.33 42.41
C LYS A 698 -1.11 -9.12 43.32
N HIS A 699 -1.39 -8.61 44.52
CA HIS A 699 -2.31 -9.27 45.48
C HIS A 699 -3.73 -9.48 44.94
N HIS A 700 -4.20 -8.59 44.06
CA HIS A 700 -5.51 -8.71 43.40
C HIS A 700 -5.50 -9.67 42.20
N PHE A 701 -4.35 -10.23 41.80
CA PHE A 701 -4.28 -11.25 40.76
C PHE A 701 -4.73 -12.61 41.33
N GLN A 702 -6.00 -12.95 41.11
CA GLN A 702 -6.67 -14.09 41.75
C GLN A 702 -7.30 -15.02 40.69
N PRO A 703 -6.49 -15.62 39.78
CA PRO A 703 -7.00 -16.58 38.82
C PRO A 703 -7.48 -17.86 39.51
N SER A 704 -8.55 -18.44 38.99
CA SER A 704 -9.00 -19.77 39.39
C SER A 704 -8.27 -20.86 38.59
N VAL A 705 -8.43 -22.13 39.00
CA VAL A 705 -7.90 -23.29 38.25
C VAL A 705 -8.52 -23.39 36.84
N TYR A 706 -9.74 -22.87 36.64
CA TYR A 706 -10.45 -22.95 35.36
C TYR A 706 -9.74 -22.20 34.22
N VAL A 707 -8.92 -21.20 34.55
CA VAL A 707 -8.06 -20.48 33.58
C VAL A 707 -7.22 -21.47 32.74
N SER A 708 -6.74 -22.56 33.34
CA SER A 708 -5.92 -23.57 32.65
C SER A 708 -6.57 -24.14 31.38
N GLN A 709 -7.91 -24.22 31.33
CA GLN A 709 -8.64 -24.73 30.16
C GLN A 709 -8.44 -23.87 28.90
N TYR A 710 -8.12 -22.58 29.06
CA TYR A 710 -7.85 -21.68 27.94
C TYR A 710 -6.36 -21.60 27.60
N LEU A 711 -5.49 -21.93 28.56
CA LEU A 711 -4.03 -21.96 28.38
C LEU A 711 -3.56 -23.17 27.56
N ASP A 712 -4.21 -24.33 27.73
CA ASP A 712 -3.83 -25.60 27.09
C ASP A 712 -4.18 -25.68 25.60
N SER A 713 -4.91 -24.70 25.06
CA SER A 713 -5.33 -24.63 23.65
C SER A 713 -4.19 -24.41 22.63
N GLY A 714 -2.92 -24.46 23.06
CA GLY A 714 -1.74 -24.49 22.19
C GLY A 714 -1.33 -23.15 21.58
N ASN A 715 -2.01 -22.05 21.92
CA ASN A 715 -1.83 -20.75 21.26
C ASN A 715 -1.24 -19.64 22.16
N TRP A 716 -0.88 -19.93 23.41
CA TRP A 716 -0.35 -18.90 24.32
C TRP A 716 1.00 -18.32 23.86
N SER A 717 1.83 -19.14 23.20
CA SER A 717 3.11 -18.71 22.64
C SER A 717 2.96 -17.94 21.32
N VAL A 718 1.78 -17.97 20.70
CA VAL A 718 1.50 -17.38 19.38
C VAL A 718 0.62 -16.13 19.49
N ASN A 719 -0.41 -16.16 20.34
CA ASN A 719 -1.39 -15.07 20.50
C ASN A 719 -1.10 -14.17 21.72
N GLY A 720 -0.17 -14.57 22.59
CA GLY A 720 0.07 -13.89 23.86
C GLY A 720 -1.08 -14.06 24.86
N LEU A 721 -0.91 -13.45 26.03
CA LEU A 721 -1.90 -13.43 27.12
C LEU A 721 -2.22 -11.97 27.44
N GLY A 722 -3.47 -11.67 27.75
CA GLY A 722 -3.90 -10.37 28.25
C GLY A 722 -4.28 -10.43 29.73
N CYS A 723 -4.66 -9.29 30.30
CA CYS A 723 -5.12 -9.16 31.68
C CYS A 723 -6.39 -8.33 31.75
N LEU A 724 -7.42 -8.84 32.42
CA LEU A 724 -8.61 -8.09 32.77
C LEU A 724 -8.53 -7.71 34.25
N SER A 725 -8.58 -6.42 34.57
CA SER A 725 -8.61 -5.92 35.94
C SER A 725 -9.90 -5.17 36.24
N ILE A 726 -10.33 -5.27 37.49
CA ILE A 726 -11.56 -4.66 38.02
C ILE A 726 -11.18 -3.83 39.24
N GLU A 727 -11.58 -2.58 39.19
CA GLU A 727 -11.36 -1.57 40.22
C GLU A 727 -12.70 -1.09 40.77
N LEU A 728 -12.79 -0.99 42.09
CA LEU A 728 -13.95 -0.53 42.83
C LEU A 728 -13.52 0.64 43.72
N ASN A 729 -14.11 1.82 43.53
CA ASN A 729 -13.76 3.06 44.24
C ASN A 729 -12.24 3.34 44.27
N ASN A 730 -11.57 3.22 43.12
CA ASN A 730 -10.13 3.43 42.94
C ASN A 730 -9.20 2.37 43.54
N LEU A 731 -9.75 1.25 44.04
CA LEU A 731 -8.97 0.10 44.49
C LEU A 731 -9.13 -1.06 43.51
N THR A 732 -8.04 -1.60 42.97
CA THR A 732 -8.09 -2.83 42.17
C THR A 732 -8.35 -4.03 43.08
N VAL A 733 -9.47 -4.71 42.87
CA VAL A 733 -9.96 -5.80 43.74
C VAL A 733 -9.83 -7.18 43.10
N LEU A 734 -9.79 -7.25 41.77
CA LEU A 734 -9.62 -8.50 41.03
C LEU A 734 -8.86 -8.27 39.73
N SER A 735 -8.01 -9.23 39.37
CA SER A 735 -7.40 -9.33 38.05
C SER A 735 -7.28 -10.79 37.65
N VAL A 736 -7.63 -11.07 36.40
CA VAL A 736 -7.58 -12.41 35.82
C VAL A 736 -6.89 -12.38 34.46
N PRO A 737 -6.08 -13.39 34.13
CA PRO A 737 -5.47 -13.51 32.82
C PRO A 737 -6.51 -14.03 31.82
N LEU A 738 -6.58 -13.41 30.64
CA LEU A 738 -7.37 -13.93 29.52
C LEU A 738 -6.89 -13.35 28.20
N HIS A 739 -7.06 -14.12 27.13
CA HIS A 739 -7.02 -13.59 25.76
C HIS A 739 -8.45 -13.47 25.25
N ILE A 740 -8.91 -12.26 24.94
CA ILE A 740 -10.35 -12.01 24.73
C ILE A 740 -10.94 -12.80 23.55
N ASP A 741 -10.17 -13.00 22.47
CA ASP A 741 -10.61 -13.83 21.33
C ASP A 741 -10.77 -15.32 21.66
N GLN A 742 -10.23 -15.81 22.79
CA GLN A 742 -10.42 -17.20 23.22
C GLN A 742 -11.68 -17.39 24.05
N VAL A 743 -12.16 -16.33 24.70
CA VAL A 743 -13.33 -16.39 25.59
C VAL A 743 -14.60 -15.84 24.93
N VAL A 744 -14.45 -14.97 23.93
CA VAL A 744 -15.52 -14.46 23.08
C VAL A 744 -15.06 -14.51 21.62
N GLN A 745 -15.82 -15.20 20.76
CA GLN A 745 -15.63 -15.15 19.32
C GLN A 745 -16.09 -13.77 18.82
N LEU A 746 -15.14 -12.91 18.50
CA LEU A 746 -15.38 -11.54 18.05
C LEU A 746 -15.72 -11.47 16.56
N THR A 747 -16.44 -10.41 16.14
CA THR A 747 -16.61 -10.13 14.70
C THR A 747 -15.30 -9.65 14.07
N THR A 748 -15.31 -9.54 12.73
CA THR A 748 -14.28 -8.84 11.95
C THR A 748 -13.95 -7.50 12.63
N GLY A 749 -12.67 -7.25 12.91
CA GLY A 749 -12.24 -6.05 13.64
C GLY A 749 -12.14 -6.15 15.16
N GLY A 750 -12.39 -7.34 15.74
CA GLY A 750 -12.22 -7.57 17.16
C GLY A 750 -13.30 -6.90 18.02
N ARG A 751 -14.56 -6.99 17.57
CA ARG A 751 -15.70 -6.34 18.22
C ARG A 751 -16.69 -7.30 18.88
N ALA A 752 -17.36 -6.78 19.89
CA ALA A 752 -18.47 -7.40 20.61
C ALA A 752 -19.47 -6.35 21.11
N PHE A 753 -20.71 -6.76 21.40
CA PHE A 753 -21.69 -5.93 22.08
C PHE A 753 -21.39 -5.84 23.57
N LEU A 754 -21.68 -4.67 24.13
CA LEU A 754 -21.44 -4.34 25.53
C LEU A 754 -22.74 -3.96 26.20
N GLY A 755 -22.90 -4.36 27.45
CA GLY A 755 -24.14 -4.10 28.15
C GLY A 755 -24.12 -4.48 29.62
N PHE A 756 -25.30 -4.38 30.22
CA PHE A 756 -25.54 -4.74 31.61
C PHE A 756 -26.73 -5.69 31.69
N THR A 757 -26.67 -6.64 32.62
CA THR A 757 -27.80 -7.51 32.96
C THR A 757 -28.03 -7.48 34.46
N GLY A 758 -29.25 -7.73 34.90
CA GLY A 758 -29.55 -7.86 36.33
C GLY A 758 -30.79 -8.68 36.58
N ALA A 759 -30.85 -9.32 37.73
CA ALA A 759 -32.00 -10.13 38.11
C ALA A 759 -32.28 -10.10 39.62
N THR A 760 -33.53 -10.42 39.95
CA THR A 760 -33.98 -10.59 41.33
C THR A 760 -34.52 -12.00 41.56
N GLY A 761 -34.39 -12.45 42.80
CA GLY A 761 -34.80 -13.77 43.24
C GLY A 761 -36.27 -13.82 43.63
N ALA A 762 -36.68 -14.99 44.15
CA ALA A 762 -38.04 -15.26 44.59
C ALA A 762 -38.39 -14.54 45.90
N SER A 763 -37.49 -14.64 46.88
CA SER A 763 -37.65 -14.13 48.25
C SER A 763 -36.67 -13.00 48.56
N THR A 764 -35.80 -12.66 47.60
CA THR A 764 -34.70 -11.71 47.73
C THR A 764 -34.66 -10.83 46.49
N TRP A 765 -34.81 -9.52 46.66
CA TRP A 765 -34.85 -8.59 45.53
C TRP A 765 -34.32 -7.22 45.93
N GLN A 766 -33.85 -6.46 44.95
CA GLN A 766 -33.41 -5.07 45.09
C GLN A 766 -33.45 -4.35 43.75
N VAL A 767 -33.39 -3.02 43.80
CA VAL A 767 -33.17 -2.18 42.63
C VAL A 767 -31.71 -2.26 42.20
N HIS A 768 -31.48 -2.45 40.91
CA HIS A 768 -30.15 -2.35 40.29
C HIS A 768 -30.10 -1.12 39.37
N ASP A 769 -29.56 0.00 39.85
CA ASP A 769 -29.43 1.26 39.10
C ASP A 769 -27.98 1.49 38.65
N ILE A 770 -27.75 1.68 37.35
CA ILE A 770 -26.52 2.25 36.78
C ILE A 770 -26.71 3.76 36.62
N LEU A 771 -25.78 4.56 37.15
CA LEU A 771 -25.92 6.02 37.26
C LEU A 771 -25.21 6.77 36.13
N ASN A 772 -24.11 6.22 35.64
CA ASN A 772 -23.37 6.72 34.49
C ASN A 772 -22.65 5.55 33.80
N TRP A 773 -22.21 5.74 32.55
CA TRP A 773 -21.40 4.76 31.83
C TRP A 773 -20.49 5.45 30.81
N THR A 774 -19.21 5.11 30.82
CA THR A 774 -18.26 5.47 29.77
C THR A 774 -17.49 4.27 29.27
N PHE A 775 -17.11 4.27 27.99
CA PHE A 775 -16.28 3.23 27.38
C PHE A 775 -15.25 3.85 26.44
N ASN A 776 -14.05 3.28 26.42
CA ASN A 776 -12.98 3.57 25.47
C ASN A 776 -12.39 2.27 24.95
N SER A 777 -12.31 2.13 23.63
CA SER A 777 -11.40 1.18 22.98
C SER A 777 -10.00 1.80 23.04
N LEU A 778 -9.03 1.11 23.65
CA LEU A 778 -7.68 1.66 23.85
C LEU A 778 -6.83 1.61 22.56
N ARG A 779 -7.17 0.72 21.62
CA ARG A 779 -6.50 0.60 20.31
C ARG A 779 -4.99 0.39 20.45
N ILE A 780 -4.61 -0.48 21.38
CA ILE A 780 -3.23 -0.90 21.61
C ILE A 780 -2.90 -1.99 20.57
N PRO A 781 -1.87 -1.80 19.72
CA PRO A 781 -1.45 -2.80 18.76
C PRO A 781 -1.09 -4.11 19.48
N ILE A 782 -1.57 -5.22 18.96
CA ILE A 782 -1.18 -6.55 19.41
C ILE A 782 0.14 -6.89 18.70
N ALA A 783 1.13 -7.33 19.48
CA ALA A 783 2.48 -7.63 19.03
C ALA A 783 2.55 -8.86 18.12
#